data_AF-Q89TS9-F1
#
_entry.id   AF-Q89TS9-F1
#
_cell.length_a   1.000
_cell.length_b   1.000
_cell.length_c   1.000
_cell.angle_alpha   90.00
_cell.angle_beta   90.00
_cell.angle_gamma   90.00
#
_symmetry.space_group_name_H-M   'P 1'
#
loop_
_entity.id
_entity.type
_entity.pdbx_description
1 polymer ?
#
loop_
_entity_poly.entity_id
_entity_poly.type
_entity_poly.pdbx_seq_one_letter_code
_entity_poly.pdbx_strand_id
1 'polypeptide(L)'
;MTGIGRAGKSHVGPAGADSAWGSSSSSPELGPAPGEGGQSFDSVVERMRSGPRDGTAPLVSLPPASAVAVQISSSGDGIKAAKQKMRSLLAGLDASKNAATRAQNPNPSEAQELIDQVVKAGSEVLGYYASLPPDMARGLLSDGRARRLREETIAAGNECDIVATWIIGDLEKSRKKATALLKNMRVANAQPDQLSRAVSSVAKHYEACMEGWGKKALRMERMQSVCAATANLPSTTPEMRQAEEAALRLQTGWALYTKCVYLQSQVALAQLLIESRASTFEPAVSDALMGEDGRVRLLGTFIEDVFPAFNSASEAVLSSNGAALDADHCTVLEGVMERLSEFASGVHGIVTRLRDAGTDADLPLKLLGQIADGAWVTADDVTRLLDVQPKTPAVIEPTARTAVVVEGGAARREGKGKRAPAAGERSSAAGPREPQLATPDAATAPTVKVIVLSDLGTKKLASAEEAALARASSSATGHLEILQAPPSRNALTGLLKRLDELLQFDLPAQQSAVSQARHGKPEDADHAVDLVVKRLQTQASEIEASVAALEEPRRRVLLTPAQVPEVHDKIARLKAMLSEVQGQANSFTAQKAVITIDCMKTYAFPSQKYLEQLRAAGELAAVNSPRALKDDPGTLFEIKLQPKALRNGATPSPMWVHIHTKRPVHARQLATLSDAGFAACHVKSNDQRGYNQDWQSARAATGRENVVIHRGKLTPAFCRSLLRTAAGGQPWHPLPEAEHASMQFARLGM
;
A
#
# COMPACT_ATOMS: atom_id res chain seq x y z
N MET A 1 38.44 17.13 -53.72
CA MET A 1 38.27 17.54 -55.14
C MET A 1 38.24 16.27 -55.98
N THR A 2 37.56 16.29 -57.15
CA THR A 2 37.68 15.35 -58.31
C THR A 2 37.77 13.83 -58.03
N GLY A 3 36.89 12.96 -58.53
CA GLY A 3 35.74 13.12 -59.44
C GLY A 3 35.59 11.90 -60.38
N ILE A 4 34.54 11.89 -61.23
CA ILE A 4 34.26 10.89 -62.30
C ILE A 4 33.80 9.50 -61.78
N GLY A 5 32.81 8.78 -62.36
CA GLY A 5 31.81 9.21 -63.35
C GLY A 5 31.06 8.08 -64.12
N ARG A 6 29.80 7.80 -63.75
CA ARG A 6 28.60 7.56 -64.63
C ARG A 6 28.64 6.58 -65.84
N ALA A 7 27.71 5.60 -65.90
CA ALA A 7 26.88 5.27 -67.09
C ALA A 7 25.78 4.19 -66.84
N GLY A 8 24.69 4.20 -67.65
CA GLY A 8 23.60 3.17 -67.72
C GLY A 8 22.50 3.32 -66.63
N LYS A 9 21.18 3.49 -66.87
CA LYS A 9 20.27 3.38 -68.05
C LYS A 9 20.17 1.97 -68.66
N SER A 10 18.99 1.40 -68.97
CA SER A 10 17.55 1.73 -68.72
C SER A 10 16.68 0.48 -69.11
N HIS A 11 15.35 0.40 -69.29
CA HIS A 11 14.24 1.36 -69.53
C HIS A 11 12.85 0.66 -69.36
N VAL A 12 11.74 1.38 -69.63
CA VAL A 12 10.32 0.91 -69.87
C VAL A 12 9.43 0.55 -68.66
N GLY A 13 8.29 1.25 -68.56
CA GLY A 13 7.00 0.77 -68.03
C GLY A 13 5.92 0.93 -69.13
N PRO A 14 4.63 0.62 -68.86
CA PRO A 14 3.69 1.74 -68.67
C PRO A 14 2.44 1.46 -67.78
N ALA A 15 1.75 2.55 -67.41
CA ALA A 15 0.31 2.71 -67.07
C ALA A 15 -0.40 1.72 -66.11
N GLY A 16 -1.18 2.18 -65.11
CA GLY A 16 -1.51 3.57 -64.76
C GLY A 16 -2.48 3.69 -63.58
N ALA A 17 -2.88 4.94 -63.32
CA ALA A 17 -3.88 5.48 -62.37
C ALA A 17 -5.07 4.56 -61.97
N ASP A 18 -5.67 4.66 -60.78
CA ASP A 18 -5.61 5.76 -59.79
C ASP A 18 -6.04 5.35 -58.35
N SER A 19 -6.08 6.34 -57.44
CA SER A 19 -6.77 6.39 -56.13
C SER A 19 -6.07 5.91 -54.84
N ALA A 20 -5.41 6.89 -54.20
CA ALA A 20 -5.54 7.27 -52.78
C ALA A 20 -5.02 6.38 -51.62
N TRP A 21 -4.11 7.03 -50.85
CA TRP A 21 -3.82 6.86 -49.41
C TRP A 21 -2.90 5.70 -48.99
N GLY A 22 -1.60 6.02 -48.93
CA GLY A 22 -0.60 5.29 -48.14
C GLY A 22 -0.69 5.59 -46.63
N SER A 23 0.19 5.03 -45.79
CA SER A 23 1.45 4.36 -46.15
C SER A 23 1.63 3.02 -45.43
N SER A 24 2.17 2.04 -46.18
CA SER A 24 2.54 0.73 -45.66
C SER A 24 3.93 0.71 -45.01
N SER A 25 4.16 -0.35 -44.24
CA SER A 25 5.46 -0.79 -43.74
C SER A 25 6.47 -1.12 -44.84
N SER A 26 7.75 -0.89 -44.58
CA SER A 26 8.89 -1.54 -45.27
C SER A 26 9.92 -2.02 -44.25
N SER A 27 10.39 -3.25 -44.40
CA SER A 27 11.49 -3.83 -43.60
C SER A 27 12.86 -3.37 -44.12
N PRO A 28 13.91 -3.35 -43.28
CA PRO A 28 15.30 -3.40 -43.72
C PRO A 28 15.84 -4.84 -43.76
N GLU A 29 16.62 -5.17 -44.79
CA GLU A 29 17.43 -6.40 -44.86
C GLU A 29 18.85 -6.21 -44.26
N LEU A 30 19.65 -7.28 -44.28
CA LEU A 30 20.79 -7.50 -43.39
C LEU A 30 22.14 -6.92 -43.82
N GLY A 31 22.92 -6.47 -42.82
CA GLY A 31 24.39 -6.57 -42.80
C GLY A 31 25.14 -5.28 -42.39
N PRO A 32 26.39 -5.38 -41.87
CA PRO A 32 27.11 -6.58 -41.39
C PRO A 32 27.05 -6.73 -39.85
N ALA A 33 27.81 -7.68 -39.28
CA ALA A 33 27.76 -8.03 -37.86
C ALA A 33 28.36 -6.96 -36.90
N PRO A 34 27.78 -6.77 -35.69
CA PRO A 34 28.32 -5.86 -34.68
C PRO A 34 29.45 -6.51 -33.86
N GLY A 35 30.60 -5.83 -33.78
CA GLY A 35 31.68 -6.18 -32.85
C GLY A 35 31.53 -5.48 -31.50
N GLU A 36 31.79 -6.22 -30.42
CA GLU A 36 32.25 -5.72 -29.10
C GLU A 36 31.46 -4.60 -28.39
N GLY A 37 30.14 -4.56 -28.55
CA GLY A 37 29.23 -3.71 -27.74
C GLY A 37 28.98 -4.26 -26.33
N GLY A 38 30.02 -4.50 -25.52
CA GLY A 38 29.94 -5.39 -24.33
C GLY A 38 30.29 -4.84 -22.94
N GLN A 39 30.64 -3.55 -22.78
CA GLN A 39 31.33 -3.07 -21.55
C GLN A 39 30.52 -2.14 -20.61
N SER A 40 29.29 -1.73 -20.95
CA SER A 40 28.52 -0.79 -20.12
C SER A 40 27.88 -1.45 -18.88
N PHE A 41 27.30 -2.65 -19.04
CA PHE A 41 26.43 -3.25 -18.03
C PHE A 41 27.18 -3.77 -16.80
N ASP A 42 28.35 -4.39 -17.00
CA ASP A 42 29.16 -4.88 -15.89
C ASP A 42 29.75 -3.72 -15.05
N SER A 43 29.89 -2.50 -15.59
CA SER A 43 30.39 -1.33 -14.83
C SER A 43 29.45 -0.84 -13.73
N VAL A 44 28.16 -1.21 -13.75
CA VAL A 44 27.21 -0.94 -12.65
C VAL A 44 27.32 -2.03 -11.58
N VAL A 45 27.40 -3.29 -12.02
CA VAL A 45 27.37 -4.48 -11.15
C VAL A 45 28.71 -4.73 -10.47
N GLU A 46 29.84 -4.50 -11.16
CA GLU A 46 31.18 -4.52 -10.55
C GLU A 46 31.35 -3.41 -9.51
N ARG A 47 30.64 -2.28 -9.64
CA ARG A 47 30.63 -1.23 -8.60
C ARG A 47 29.78 -1.62 -7.40
N MET A 48 28.66 -2.31 -7.60
CA MET A 48 27.89 -2.94 -6.51
C MET A 48 28.68 -4.05 -5.81
N ARG A 49 29.50 -4.82 -6.56
CA ARG A 49 30.46 -5.81 -6.04
C ARG A 49 31.65 -5.19 -5.31
N SER A 50 31.92 -3.89 -5.46
CA SER A 50 33.07 -3.22 -4.83
C SER A 50 32.87 -2.92 -3.33
N GLY A 51 31.99 -3.66 -2.65
CA GLY A 51 32.00 -3.83 -1.19
C GLY A 51 33.02 -4.91 -0.78
N PRO A 52 33.74 -4.76 0.36
CA PRO A 52 35.04 -5.41 0.51
C PRO A 52 35.01 -6.90 0.89
N ARG A 53 35.30 -7.76 -0.09
CA ARG A 53 36.04 -9.04 0.00
C ARG A 53 36.53 -9.43 -1.40
N ASP A 54 37.72 -10.01 -1.60
CA ASP A 54 38.67 -10.55 -0.62
C ASP A 54 39.97 -9.73 -0.50
N GLY A 55 40.79 -10.03 0.52
CA GLY A 55 42.18 -9.54 0.60
C GLY A 55 42.53 -8.52 1.69
N THR A 56 41.98 -8.65 2.91
CA THR A 56 42.46 -7.97 4.14
C THR A 56 42.58 -6.44 4.10
N ALA A 57 41.48 -5.73 4.32
CA ALA A 57 41.47 -4.35 4.81
C ALA A 57 40.31 -4.14 5.82
N PRO A 58 40.42 -3.28 6.86
CA PRO A 58 39.37 -3.12 7.88
C PRO A 58 38.20 -2.22 7.43
N LEU A 59 37.03 -2.41 8.04
CA LEU A 59 35.93 -1.44 7.98
C LEU A 59 36.35 -0.13 8.69
N VAL A 60 35.85 1.01 8.20
CA VAL A 60 35.99 2.32 8.86
C VAL A 60 34.64 3.05 8.92
N SER A 61 33.84 2.70 9.92
CA SER A 61 32.66 3.44 10.38
C SER A 61 32.53 3.25 11.89
N LEU A 62 32.93 4.28 12.65
CA LEU A 62 33.27 4.26 14.09
C LEU A 62 34.44 3.30 14.45
N PRO A 63 35.22 3.57 15.53
CA PRO A 63 36.47 2.87 15.79
C PRO A 63 36.36 1.67 16.73
N PRO A 64 36.66 0.43 16.29
CA PRO A 64 37.03 -0.67 17.18
C PRO A 64 38.53 -0.60 17.50
N ALA A 65 38.93 -1.11 18.67
CA ALA A 65 40.36 -1.20 19.00
C ALA A 65 41.05 -2.30 18.19
N SER A 66 42.20 -1.97 17.59
CA SER A 66 43.22 -2.90 17.05
C SER A 66 42.85 -3.76 15.82
N ALA A 67 42.96 -3.18 14.61
CA ALA A 67 43.46 -3.89 13.42
C ALA A 67 44.16 -2.94 12.43
N VAL A 68 45.25 -3.42 11.81
CA VAL A 68 46.18 -2.63 10.97
C VAL A 68 45.50 -1.93 9.78
N ALA A 69 45.68 -0.61 9.66
CA ALA A 69 45.36 0.16 8.46
C ALA A 69 46.56 0.23 7.50
N VAL A 70 46.32 0.25 6.19
CA VAL A 70 47.36 0.50 5.18
C VAL A 70 47.80 1.96 5.28
N GLN A 71 48.95 2.20 5.93
CA GLN A 71 49.46 3.54 6.15
C GLN A 71 49.92 4.19 4.83
N ILE A 72 49.15 5.16 4.33
CA ILE A 72 49.68 6.16 3.40
C ILE A 72 50.81 6.89 4.12
N SER A 73 52.04 6.62 3.72
CA SER A 73 53.23 7.09 4.44
C SER A 73 53.25 8.61 4.56
N SER A 74 53.40 9.12 5.79
CA SER A 74 53.60 10.56 6.07
C SER A 74 55.01 11.05 5.69
N SER A 75 55.76 10.26 4.91
CA SER A 75 57.02 10.68 4.30
C SER A 75 56.80 11.76 3.25
N GLY A 76 57.85 12.54 2.96
CA GLY A 76 57.80 13.62 1.97
C GLY A 76 57.36 13.16 0.57
N ASP A 77 57.63 11.91 0.20
CA ASP A 77 57.23 11.36 -1.09
C ASP A 77 55.77 10.89 -1.14
N GLY A 78 55.22 10.39 -0.02
CA GLY A 78 53.78 10.14 0.12
C GLY A 78 52.97 11.44 -0.02
N ILE A 79 53.45 12.53 0.58
CA ILE A 79 52.84 13.87 0.45
C ILE A 79 52.92 14.40 -0.99
N LYS A 80 54.06 14.22 -1.69
CA LYS A 80 54.20 14.57 -3.12
C LYS A 80 53.22 13.78 -3.99
N ALA A 81 53.12 12.47 -3.80
CA ALA A 81 52.21 11.60 -4.54
C ALA A 81 50.75 11.99 -4.32
N ALA A 82 50.35 12.25 -3.07
CA ALA A 82 48.99 12.69 -2.74
C ALA A 82 48.65 14.04 -3.38
N LYS A 83 49.60 15.00 -3.34
CA LYS A 83 49.46 16.31 -4.00
C LYS A 83 49.30 16.18 -5.52
N GLN A 84 50.02 15.25 -6.15
CA GLN A 84 49.90 15.02 -7.59
C GLN A 84 48.58 14.35 -7.96
N LYS A 85 48.11 13.36 -7.19
CA LYS A 85 46.80 12.73 -7.40
C LYS A 85 45.65 13.73 -7.24
N MET A 86 45.68 14.57 -6.20
CA MET A 86 44.65 15.61 -6.00
C MET A 86 44.58 16.62 -7.16
N ARG A 87 45.74 17.08 -7.68
CA ARG A 87 45.77 17.93 -8.88
C ARG A 87 45.14 17.25 -10.09
N SER A 88 45.44 15.96 -10.31
CA SER A 88 44.94 15.20 -11.46
C SER A 88 43.43 15.05 -11.43
N LEU A 89 42.84 14.81 -10.24
CA LEU A 89 41.39 14.69 -10.08
C LEU A 89 40.69 16.05 -10.28
N LEU A 90 41.25 17.13 -9.75
CA LEU A 90 40.72 18.49 -9.97
C LEU A 90 40.77 18.89 -11.45
N ALA A 91 41.86 18.58 -12.16
CA ALA A 91 41.96 18.83 -13.60
C ALA A 91 40.96 17.98 -14.42
N GLY A 92 40.68 16.74 -13.97
CA GLY A 92 39.62 15.90 -14.55
C GLY A 92 38.23 16.51 -14.39
N LEU A 93 37.90 16.99 -13.18
CA LEU A 93 36.64 17.70 -12.90
C LEU A 93 36.49 18.96 -13.76
N ASP A 94 37.53 19.80 -13.85
CA ASP A 94 37.50 21.01 -14.65
C ASP A 94 37.35 20.69 -16.15
N ALA A 95 37.91 19.57 -16.63
CA ALA A 95 37.68 19.06 -17.97
C ALA A 95 36.23 18.58 -18.19
N SER A 96 35.64 17.82 -17.27
CA SER A 96 34.23 17.40 -17.33
C SER A 96 33.28 18.60 -17.35
N LYS A 97 33.51 19.61 -16.50
CA LYS A 97 32.75 20.87 -16.50
C LYS A 97 32.86 21.58 -17.85
N ASN A 98 34.08 21.73 -18.37
CA ASN A 98 34.30 22.33 -19.70
C ASN A 98 33.59 21.56 -20.82
N ALA A 99 33.52 20.23 -20.76
CA ALA A 99 32.80 19.43 -21.75
C ALA A 99 31.28 19.70 -21.69
N ALA A 100 30.69 19.67 -20.49
CA ALA A 100 29.27 19.95 -20.29
C ALA A 100 28.88 21.37 -20.75
N THR A 101 29.68 22.40 -20.43
CA THR A 101 29.40 23.79 -20.84
C THR A 101 29.64 24.07 -22.34
N ARG A 102 30.46 23.26 -23.03
CA ARG A 102 30.80 23.48 -24.45
C ARG A 102 29.92 22.70 -25.43
N ALA A 103 29.13 21.74 -24.97
CA ALA A 103 28.20 21.01 -25.82
C ALA A 103 27.12 21.95 -26.37
N GLN A 104 27.00 22.02 -27.70
CA GLN A 104 26.04 22.91 -28.37
C GLN A 104 24.75 22.14 -28.64
N ASN A 105 23.66 22.54 -27.97
CA ASN A 105 22.34 21.90 -28.07
C ASN A 105 22.38 20.36 -27.91
N PRO A 106 23.03 19.81 -26.86
CA PRO A 106 23.08 18.37 -26.64
C PRO A 106 21.68 17.80 -26.52
N ASN A 107 21.48 16.59 -27.05
CA ASN A 107 20.22 15.88 -26.86
C ASN A 107 20.03 15.47 -25.37
N PRO A 108 18.81 15.18 -24.89
CA PRO A 108 18.60 14.90 -23.46
C PRO A 108 19.48 13.79 -22.87
N SER A 109 19.82 12.74 -23.62
CA SER A 109 20.69 11.66 -23.13
C SER A 109 22.15 12.09 -23.05
N GLU A 110 22.63 12.83 -24.04
CA GLU A 110 23.99 13.41 -24.08
C GLU A 110 24.16 14.48 -23.00
N ALA A 111 23.15 15.32 -22.78
CA ALA A 111 23.11 16.28 -21.69
C ALA A 111 23.18 15.57 -20.32
N GLN A 112 22.41 14.49 -20.13
CA GLN A 112 22.47 13.69 -18.91
C GLN A 112 23.89 13.12 -18.70
N GLU A 113 24.47 12.48 -19.72
CA GLU A 113 25.77 11.81 -19.59
C GLU A 113 26.92 12.79 -19.33
N LEU A 114 26.92 13.98 -19.96
CA LEU A 114 27.90 15.03 -19.70
C LEU A 114 27.86 15.51 -18.24
N ILE A 115 26.65 15.71 -17.69
CA ILE A 115 26.50 16.15 -16.29
C ILE A 115 26.78 15.01 -15.31
N ASP A 116 26.41 13.77 -15.63
CA ASP A 116 26.77 12.57 -14.85
C ASP A 116 28.30 12.37 -14.75
N GLN A 117 29.11 12.83 -15.74
CA GLN A 117 30.57 12.89 -15.60
C GLN A 117 31.05 14.01 -14.66
N VAL A 118 30.39 15.17 -14.62
CA VAL A 118 30.71 16.23 -13.64
C VAL A 118 30.45 15.72 -12.22
N VAL A 119 29.30 15.07 -12.00
CA VAL A 119 28.95 14.47 -10.70
C VAL A 119 29.95 13.37 -10.31
N LYS A 120 30.34 12.52 -11.26
CA LYS A 120 31.41 11.51 -11.07
C LYS A 120 32.71 12.16 -10.60
N ALA A 121 33.25 13.11 -11.36
CA ALA A 121 34.54 13.73 -11.04
C ALA A 121 34.52 14.49 -9.70
N GLY A 122 33.40 15.14 -9.36
CA GLY A 122 33.20 15.76 -8.05
C GLY A 122 33.25 14.74 -6.90
N SER A 123 32.58 13.61 -7.06
CA SER A 123 32.63 12.50 -6.09
C SER A 123 34.01 11.85 -5.99
N GLU A 124 34.78 11.73 -7.08
CA GLU A 124 36.13 11.18 -7.06
C GLU A 124 37.14 12.10 -6.34
N VAL A 125 37.02 13.42 -6.51
CA VAL A 125 37.83 14.41 -5.75
C VAL A 125 37.52 14.35 -4.25
N LEU A 126 36.24 14.34 -3.85
CA LEU A 126 35.85 14.37 -2.44
C LEU A 126 36.01 13.02 -1.74
N GLY A 127 35.76 11.91 -2.43
CA GLY A 127 36.10 10.58 -1.93
C GLY A 127 37.61 10.41 -1.72
N TYR A 128 38.43 10.96 -2.63
CA TYR A 128 39.87 10.98 -2.41
C TYR A 128 40.28 11.89 -1.25
N TYR A 129 39.67 13.06 -1.10
CA TYR A 129 39.88 13.94 0.06
C TYR A 129 39.58 13.23 1.40
N ALA A 130 38.45 12.54 1.50
CA ALA A 130 38.05 11.80 2.70
C ALA A 130 38.95 10.58 3.01
N SER A 131 39.64 10.03 2.00
CA SER A 131 40.60 8.92 2.17
C SER A 131 41.96 9.32 2.77
N LEU A 132 42.21 10.62 3.00
CA LEU A 132 43.49 11.14 3.47
C LEU A 132 43.46 11.50 4.97
N PRO A 133 44.62 11.43 5.67
CA PRO A 133 44.74 11.96 7.03
C PRO A 133 44.30 13.44 7.08
N PRO A 134 43.53 13.90 8.09
CA PRO A 134 42.89 15.23 8.07
C PRO A 134 43.84 16.40 7.80
N ASP A 135 45.05 16.39 8.34
CA ASP A 135 46.04 17.46 8.10
C ASP A 135 46.59 17.45 6.67
N MET A 136 46.78 16.25 6.09
CA MET A 136 47.17 16.09 4.70
C MET A 136 46.03 16.51 3.76
N ALA A 137 44.79 16.11 4.07
CA ALA A 137 43.59 16.49 3.33
C ALA A 137 43.46 18.02 3.26
N ARG A 138 43.51 18.70 4.42
CA ARG A 138 43.47 20.17 4.54
C ARG A 138 44.64 20.88 3.83
N GLY A 139 45.82 20.27 3.83
CA GLY A 139 47.00 20.77 3.09
C GLY A 139 46.91 20.66 1.57
N LEU A 140 45.94 19.90 1.03
CA LEU A 140 45.70 19.73 -0.40
C LEU A 140 44.43 20.42 -0.90
N LEU A 141 43.37 20.42 -0.08
CA LEU A 141 42.09 21.06 -0.36
C LEU A 141 41.53 21.64 0.94
N SER A 142 41.26 22.95 0.99
CA SER A 142 40.68 23.54 2.20
C SER A 142 39.21 23.15 2.37
N ASP A 143 38.74 23.00 3.61
CA ASP A 143 37.35 22.64 3.95
C ASP A 143 36.32 23.52 3.21
N GLY A 144 36.57 24.83 3.15
CA GLY A 144 35.71 25.78 2.44
C GLY A 144 35.67 25.60 0.91
N ARG A 145 36.69 24.95 0.31
CA ARG A 145 36.65 24.50 -1.09
C ARG A 145 36.00 23.11 -1.21
N ALA A 146 36.15 22.24 -0.21
CA ALA A 146 35.46 20.95 -0.18
C ALA A 146 33.93 21.11 -0.09
N ARG A 147 33.42 22.04 0.74
CA ARG A 147 31.99 22.37 0.83
C ARG A 147 31.42 22.91 -0.48
N ARG A 148 32.07 23.92 -1.07
CA ARG A 148 31.67 24.44 -2.39
C ARG A 148 31.67 23.35 -3.46
N LEU A 149 32.65 22.43 -3.44
CA LEU A 149 32.68 21.31 -4.37
C LEU A 149 31.53 20.31 -4.15
N ARG A 150 31.12 20.05 -2.89
CA ARG A 150 29.88 19.30 -2.61
C ARG A 150 28.68 20.03 -3.22
N GLU A 151 28.54 21.33 -2.94
CA GLU A 151 27.41 22.15 -3.40
C GLU A 151 27.32 22.20 -4.94
N GLU A 152 28.44 22.42 -5.63
CA GLU A 152 28.57 22.33 -7.10
C GLU A 152 28.19 20.93 -7.62
N THR A 153 28.61 19.87 -6.93
CA THR A 153 28.31 18.47 -7.32
C THR A 153 26.83 18.13 -7.15
N ILE A 154 26.20 18.59 -6.07
CA ILE A 154 24.76 18.40 -5.82
C ILE A 154 23.92 19.24 -6.78
N ALA A 155 24.32 20.49 -7.08
CA ALA A 155 23.64 21.33 -8.06
C ALA A 155 23.61 20.68 -9.45
N ALA A 156 24.78 20.25 -9.96
CA ALA A 156 24.87 19.48 -11.20
C ALA A 156 24.04 18.18 -11.13
N GLY A 157 24.05 17.50 -9.99
CA GLY A 157 23.23 16.31 -9.76
C GLY A 157 21.73 16.57 -9.90
N ASN A 158 21.23 17.66 -9.31
CA ASN A 158 19.82 18.07 -9.39
C ASN A 158 19.42 18.50 -10.81
N GLU A 159 20.26 19.26 -11.52
CA GLU A 159 20.04 19.65 -12.92
C GLU A 159 19.93 18.42 -13.83
N CYS A 160 20.86 17.47 -13.69
CA CYS A 160 20.84 16.19 -14.39
C CYS A 160 19.57 15.37 -14.08
N ASP A 161 19.07 15.48 -12.86
CA ASP A 161 17.92 14.70 -12.42
C ASP A 161 16.57 15.17 -12.99
N ILE A 162 16.44 16.46 -13.28
CA ILE A 162 15.29 17.01 -14.03
C ILE A 162 15.24 16.37 -15.42
N VAL A 163 16.37 16.33 -16.13
CA VAL A 163 16.50 15.73 -17.47
C VAL A 163 16.22 14.22 -17.42
N ALA A 164 16.88 13.51 -16.51
CA ALA A 164 16.71 12.06 -16.38
C ALA A 164 15.27 11.66 -16.00
N THR A 165 14.58 12.46 -15.17
CA THR A 165 13.18 12.17 -14.78
C THR A 165 12.22 12.27 -15.96
N TRP A 166 12.48 13.15 -16.94
CA TRP A 166 11.72 13.18 -18.20
C TRP A 166 12.00 11.92 -19.05
N ILE A 167 13.28 11.56 -19.23
CA ILE A 167 13.70 10.37 -20.00
C ILE A 167 13.08 9.09 -19.41
N ILE A 168 13.25 8.87 -18.10
CA ILE A 168 12.70 7.72 -17.37
C ILE A 168 11.17 7.71 -17.46
N GLY A 169 10.52 8.88 -17.42
CA GLY A 169 9.07 9.01 -17.57
C GLY A 169 8.54 8.49 -18.92
N ASP A 170 9.27 8.71 -20.02
CA ASP A 170 8.88 8.22 -21.36
C ASP A 170 9.26 6.76 -21.61
N LEU A 171 10.36 6.29 -21.01
CA LEU A 171 10.70 4.86 -20.94
C LEU A 171 9.61 4.07 -20.17
N GLU A 172 9.19 4.57 -19.02
CA GLU A 172 8.11 4.00 -18.20
C GLU A 172 6.76 3.95 -18.93
N LYS A 173 6.38 5.02 -19.64
CA LYS A 173 5.18 5.03 -20.50
C LYS A 173 5.28 3.94 -21.58
N SER A 174 6.46 3.75 -22.17
CA SER A 174 6.71 2.77 -23.23
C SER A 174 6.64 1.34 -22.68
N ARG A 175 7.30 1.05 -21.55
CA ARG A 175 7.20 -0.21 -20.80
C ARG A 175 5.75 -0.58 -20.48
N LYS A 176 4.97 0.38 -19.96
CA LYS A 176 3.56 0.17 -19.61
C LYS A 176 2.70 -0.16 -20.84
N LYS A 177 2.89 0.56 -21.96
CA LYS A 177 2.21 0.27 -23.24
C LYS A 177 2.55 -1.14 -23.75
N ALA A 178 3.84 -1.50 -23.78
CA ALA A 178 4.29 -2.81 -24.26
C ALA A 178 3.77 -3.96 -23.37
N THR A 179 3.80 -3.78 -22.04
CA THR A 179 3.26 -4.77 -21.08
C THR A 179 1.75 -4.97 -21.25
N ALA A 180 0.99 -3.88 -21.47
CA ALA A 180 -0.43 -3.97 -21.75
C ALA A 180 -0.73 -4.68 -23.09
N LEU A 181 0.08 -4.45 -24.12
CA LEU A 181 -0.03 -5.15 -25.41
C LEU A 181 0.23 -6.66 -25.26
N LEU A 182 1.27 -7.06 -24.51
CA LEU A 182 1.53 -8.47 -24.19
C LEU A 182 0.38 -9.11 -23.41
N LYS A 183 -0.21 -8.40 -22.43
CA LYS A 183 -1.40 -8.89 -21.70
C LYS A 183 -2.58 -9.11 -22.65
N ASN A 184 -2.83 -8.18 -23.58
CA ASN A 184 -3.89 -8.31 -24.57
C ASN A 184 -3.64 -9.49 -25.53
N MET A 185 -2.38 -9.73 -25.94
CA MET A 185 -2.02 -10.90 -26.76
C MET A 185 -2.23 -12.23 -26.02
N ARG A 186 -1.95 -12.29 -24.71
CA ARG A 186 -2.28 -13.46 -23.86
C ARG A 186 -3.80 -13.70 -23.81
N VAL A 187 -4.60 -12.64 -23.59
CA VAL A 187 -6.07 -12.74 -23.57
C VAL A 187 -6.65 -13.14 -24.94
N ALA A 188 -6.02 -12.73 -26.04
CA ALA A 188 -6.41 -13.09 -27.40
C ALA A 188 -5.95 -14.49 -27.84
N ASN A 189 -5.31 -15.28 -26.97
CA ASN A 189 -4.71 -16.59 -27.28
C ASN A 189 -3.79 -16.55 -28.51
N ALA A 190 -2.93 -15.52 -28.59
CA ALA A 190 -1.95 -15.38 -29.67
C ALA A 190 -0.97 -16.57 -29.70
N GLN A 191 -0.41 -16.88 -30.88
CA GLN A 191 0.45 -18.05 -31.07
C GLN A 191 1.73 -17.99 -30.22
N PRO A 192 2.31 -19.12 -29.77
CA PRO A 192 3.52 -19.14 -28.94
C PRO A 192 4.68 -18.31 -29.50
N ASP A 193 4.94 -18.37 -30.81
CA ASP A 193 6.00 -17.58 -31.47
C ASP A 193 5.71 -16.07 -31.51
N GLN A 194 4.44 -15.67 -31.41
CA GLN A 194 4.04 -14.27 -31.29
C GLN A 194 4.19 -13.81 -29.84
N LEU A 195 3.79 -14.64 -28.86
CA LEU A 195 3.96 -14.36 -27.44
C LEU A 195 5.43 -14.30 -27.04
N SER A 196 6.27 -15.22 -27.52
CA SER A 196 7.73 -15.23 -27.28
C SER A 196 8.40 -13.95 -27.80
N ARG A 197 8.12 -13.56 -29.06
CA ARG A 197 8.60 -12.28 -29.62
C ARG A 197 8.07 -11.06 -28.86
N ALA A 198 6.82 -11.09 -28.40
CA ALA A 198 6.24 -10.02 -27.59
C ALA A 198 6.92 -9.91 -26.22
N VAL A 199 7.20 -11.03 -25.53
CA VAL A 199 7.96 -11.06 -24.27
C VAL A 199 9.36 -10.48 -24.48
N SER A 200 10.09 -10.90 -25.52
CA SER A 200 11.42 -10.35 -25.84
C SER A 200 11.39 -8.84 -26.16
N SER A 201 10.28 -8.34 -26.71
CA SER A 201 10.07 -6.90 -26.93
C SER A 201 9.80 -6.14 -25.62
N VAL A 202 8.94 -6.69 -24.75
CA VAL A 202 8.66 -6.12 -23.42
C VAL A 202 9.91 -6.13 -22.55
N ALA A 203 10.71 -7.20 -22.58
CA ALA A 203 11.97 -7.32 -21.85
C ALA A 203 12.93 -6.15 -22.16
N LYS A 204 13.10 -5.80 -23.44
CA LYS A 204 13.90 -4.62 -23.86
C LYS A 204 13.39 -3.29 -23.31
N HIS A 205 12.08 -3.13 -23.15
CA HIS A 205 11.53 -1.94 -22.50
C HIS A 205 11.76 -1.93 -20.98
N TYR A 206 11.81 -3.09 -20.33
CA TYR A 206 12.27 -3.19 -18.93
C TYR A 206 13.77 -2.90 -18.81
N GLU A 207 14.61 -3.47 -19.68
CA GLU A 207 16.06 -3.22 -19.73
C GLU A 207 16.38 -1.73 -19.87
N ALA A 208 15.72 -1.02 -20.79
CA ALA A 208 15.88 0.43 -20.94
C ALA A 208 15.42 1.22 -19.69
N CYS A 209 14.32 0.80 -19.04
CA CYS A 209 13.91 1.41 -17.76
C CYS A 209 14.94 1.15 -16.64
N MET A 210 15.49 -0.07 -16.55
CA MET A 210 16.55 -0.39 -15.61
C MET A 210 17.81 0.45 -15.86
N GLU A 211 18.21 0.67 -17.11
CA GLU A 211 19.36 1.53 -17.42
C GLU A 211 19.13 2.97 -16.94
N GLY A 212 17.96 3.53 -17.22
CA GLY A 212 17.58 4.88 -16.76
C GLY A 212 17.58 5.00 -15.23
N TRP A 213 16.90 4.07 -14.53
CA TRP A 213 16.88 4.03 -13.06
C TRP A 213 18.28 3.77 -12.47
N GLY A 214 19.12 2.95 -13.12
CA GLY A 214 20.49 2.65 -12.70
C GLY A 214 21.43 3.84 -12.83
N LYS A 215 21.34 4.60 -13.95
CA LYS A 215 22.06 5.89 -14.10
C LYS A 215 21.64 6.88 -13.01
N LYS A 216 20.34 7.00 -12.72
CA LYS A 216 19.79 7.83 -11.64
C LYS A 216 20.29 7.39 -10.25
N ALA A 217 20.27 6.09 -9.94
CA ALA A 217 20.72 5.55 -8.66
C ALA A 217 22.21 5.83 -8.41
N LEU A 218 23.05 5.61 -9.42
CA LEU A 218 24.48 5.90 -9.38
C LEU A 218 24.79 7.40 -9.22
N ARG A 219 23.95 8.29 -9.79
CA ARG A 219 24.05 9.74 -9.54
C ARG A 219 23.71 10.10 -8.10
N MET A 220 22.61 9.57 -7.55
CA MET A 220 22.21 9.84 -6.17
C MET A 220 23.22 9.29 -5.14
N GLU A 221 23.79 8.10 -5.38
CA GLU A 221 24.88 7.54 -4.56
C GLU A 221 26.11 8.46 -4.52
N ARG A 222 26.48 9.08 -5.66
CA ARG A 222 27.58 10.07 -5.72
C ARG A 222 27.24 11.36 -4.98
N MET A 223 25.99 11.84 -5.07
CA MET A 223 25.51 13.03 -4.34
C MET A 223 25.50 12.79 -2.83
N GLN A 224 25.10 11.59 -2.39
CA GLN A 224 25.23 11.14 -1.01
C GLN A 224 26.68 11.03 -0.56
N SER A 225 27.55 10.46 -1.41
CA SER A 225 28.99 10.31 -1.12
C SER A 225 29.69 11.65 -0.88
N VAL A 226 29.34 12.72 -1.62
CA VAL A 226 29.92 14.06 -1.37
C VAL A 226 29.40 14.74 -0.10
N CYS A 227 28.17 14.44 0.33
CA CYS A 227 27.71 14.80 1.68
C CYS A 227 28.52 14.05 2.75
N ALA A 228 28.62 12.72 2.64
CA ALA A 228 29.33 11.89 3.63
C ALA A 228 30.81 12.29 3.77
N ALA A 229 31.49 12.54 2.65
CA ALA A 229 32.88 13.00 2.59
C ALA A 229 33.12 14.40 3.21
N THR A 230 32.07 15.17 3.53
CA THR A 230 32.17 16.53 4.08
C THR A 230 31.39 16.75 5.38
N ALA A 231 30.67 15.76 5.90
CA ALA A 231 29.81 15.90 7.08
C ALA A 231 30.56 16.18 8.39
N ASN A 232 31.85 15.82 8.47
CA ASN A 232 32.69 15.94 9.67
C ASN A 232 33.93 16.84 9.45
N LEU A 233 33.80 17.90 8.64
CA LEU A 233 34.91 18.83 8.37
C LEU A 233 35.36 19.58 9.65
N PRO A 234 36.68 19.66 9.97
CA PRO A 234 37.17 20.30 11.20
C PRO A 234 36.76 21.77 11.41
N SER A 235 36.39 22.49 10.35
CA SER A 235 35.89 23.88 10.42
C SER A 235 34.36 24.02 10.51
N THR A 236 33.60 22.94 10.68
CA THR A 236 32.12 22.99 10.73
C THR A 236 31.60 23.54 12.07
N THR A 237 30.91 24.69 12.02
CA THR A 237 30.17 25.26 13.17
C THR A 237 28.91 24.44 13.49
N PRO A 238 28.23 24.65 14.64
CA PRO A 238 26.99 23.94 14.97
C PRO A 238 25.87 24.11 13.93
N GLU A 239 25.70 25.33 13.40
CA GLU A 239 24.67 25.69 12.42
C GLU A 239 24.99 25.03 11.07
N MET A 240 26.27 25.06 10.68
CA MET A 240 26.75 24.35 9.50
C MET A 240 26.54 22.85 9.65
N ARG A 241 26.80 22.26 10.84
CA ARG A 241 26.60 20.83 11.09
C ARG A 241 25.16 20.41 10.89
N GLN A 242 24.21 21.18 11.43
CA GLN A 242 22.78 20.90 11.28
C GLN A 242 22.37 20.86 9.79
N ALA A 243 22.88 21.80 8.97
CA ALA A 243 22.63 21.84 7.54
C ALA A 243 23.35 20.70 6.77
N GLU A 244 24.60 20.39 7.13
CA GLU A 244 25.40 19.32 6.52
C GLU A 244 24.83 17.92 6.84
N GLU A 245 24.35 17.71 8.06
CA GLU A 245 23.61 16.50 8.45
C GLU A 245 22.25 16.38 7.72
N ALA A 246 21.48 17.46 7.60
CA ALA A 246 20.21 17.44 6.88
C ALA A 246 20.42 17.13 5.39
N ALA A 247 21.43 17.73 4.75
CA ALA A 247 21.83 17.41 3.39
C ALA A 247 22.27 15.94 3.25
N LEU A 248 22.97 15.38 4.24
CA LEU A 248 23.35 13.96 4.25
C LEU A 248 22.12 13.03 4.38
N ARG A 249 21.17 13.32 5.28
CA ARG A 249 19.91 12.57 5.42
C ARG A 249 19.12 12.58 4.11
N LEU A 250 18.93 13.77 3.53
CA LEU A 250 18.17 13.94 2.28
C LEU A 250 18.80 13.15 1.13
N GLN A 251 20.12 13.27 0.91
CA GLN A 251 20.78 12.55 -0.19
C GLN A 251 20.85 11.04 0.06
N THR A 252 20.95 10.59 1.32
CA THR A 252 20.84 9.16 1.67
C THR A 252 19.41 8.65 1.43
N GLY A 253 18.39 9.46 1.67
CA GLY A 253 17.00 9.16 1.32
C GLY A 253 16.76 9.02 -0.18
N TRP A 254 17.34 9.90 -1.00
CA TRP A 254 17.23 9.86 -2.46
C TRP A 254 18.03 8.70 -3.10
N ALA A 255 19.23 8.40 -2.60
CA ALA A 255 19.98 7.20 -2.98
C ALA A 255 19.18 5.94 -2.60
N LEU A 256 18.72 5.91 -1.35
CA LEU A 256 17.64 5.09 -0.79
C LEU A 256 16.57 4.70 -1.82
N TYR A 257 15.67 5.64 -2.05
CA TYR A 257 14.49 5.44 -2.89
C TYR A 257 14.84 4.99 -4.31
N THR A 258 15.88 5.57 -4.92
CA THR A 258 16.23 5.25 -6.31
C THR A 258 16.77 3.82 -6.44
N LYS A 259 17.51 3.32 -5.45
CA LYS A 259 17.93 1.92 -5.39
C LYS A 259 16.75 0.96 -5.21
N CYS A 260 15.80 1.27 -4.32
CA CYS A 260 14.57 0.49 -4.18
C CYS A 260 13.77 0.37 -5.49
N VAL A 261 13.65 1.45 -6.27
CA VAL A 261 12.95 1.45 -7.58
C VAL A 261 13.74 0.73 -8.68
N TYR A 262 15.07 0.85 -8.68
CA TYR A 262 15.92 0.05 -9.57
C TYR A 262 15.79 -1.45 -9.29
N LEU A 263 15.85 -1.85 -8.02
CA LEU A 263 15.66 -3.23 -7.58
C LEU A 263 14.26 -3.76 -7.95
N GLN A 264 13.20 -2.96 -7.74
CA GLN A 264 11.84 -3.31 -8.22
C GLN A 264 11.81 -3.57 -9.73
N SER A 265 12.54 -2.78 -10.51
CA SER A 265 12.62 -2.92 -11.97
C SER A 265 13.35 -4.21 -12.39
N GLN A 266 14.42 -4.59 -11.67
CA GLN A 266 15.10 -5.88 -11.87
C GLN A 266 14.19 -7.06 -11.53
N VAL A 267 13.53 -7.03 -10.36
CA VAL A 267 12.60 -8.07 -9.90
C VAL A 267 11.46 -8.29 -10.89
N ALA A 268 10.87 -7.21 -11.41
CA ALA A 268 9.78 -7.28 -12.38
C ALA A 268 10.22 -7.77 -13.77
N LEU A 269 11.48 -7.53 -14.19
CA LEU A 269 12.03 -8.17 -15.38
C LEU A 269 12.28 -9.67 -15.16
N ALA A 270 12.86 -10.05 -14.03
CA ALA A 270 13.09 -11.46 -13.71
C ALA A 270 11.77 -12.25 -13.65
N GLN A 271 10.72 -11.70 -13.05
CA GLN A 271 9.36 -12.25 -13.13
C GLN A 271 8.89 -12.43 -14.58
N LEU A 272 8.94 -11.38 -15.40
CA LEU A 272 8.51 -11.44 -16.81
C LEU A 272 9.20 -12.58 -17.58
N LEU A 273 10.53 -12.71 -17.41
CA LEU A 273 11.31 -13.73 -18.08
C LEU A 273 10.97 -15.15 -17.58
N ILE A 274 10.87 -15.34 -16.27
CA ILE A 274 10.60 -16.65 -15.65
C ILE A 274 9.15 -17.10 -15.92
N GLU A 275 8.15 -16.25 -15.65
CA GLU A 275 6.73 -16.56 -15.88
C GLU A 275 6.41 -16.82 -17.35
N SER A 276 7.14 -16.19 -18.29
CA SER A 276 6.98 -16.47 -19.71
C SER A 276 7.42 -17.89 -20.13
N ARG A 277 8.18 -18.57 -19.27
CA ARG A 277 8.80 -19.89 -19.49
C ARG A 277 8.34 -20.94 -18.47
N ALA A 278 7.41 -20.59 -17.58
CA ALA A 278 6.94 -21.46 -16.49
C ALA A 278 6.45 -22.84 -16.98
N SER A 279 5.77 -22.90 -18.13
CA SER A 279 5.28 -24.15 -18.75
C SER A 279 6.36 -24.97 -19.48
N THR A 280 7.61 -24.51 -19.49
CA THR A 280 8.76 -25.19 -20.14
C THR A 280 9.86 -25.60 -19.16
N PHE A 281 9.68 -25.35 -17.86
CA PHE A 281 10.65 -25.78 -16.85
C PHE A 281 10.46 -27.24 -16.45
N GLU A 282 11.58 -27.95 -16.27
CA GLU A 282 11.61 -29.24 -15.58
C GLU A 282 11.02 -29.12 -14.16
N PRO A 283 10.36 -30.16 -13.61
CA PRO A 283 9.66 -30.06 -12.32
C PRO A 283 10.52 -29.49 -11.19
N ALA A 284 11.77 -29.95 -11.05
CA ALA A 284 12.68 -29.46 -10.00
C ALA A 284 13.07 -27.97 -10.15
N VAL A 285 13.04 -27.41 -11.37
CA VAL A 285 13.25 -25.98 -11.63
C VAL A 285 11.97 -25.20 -11.34
N SER A 286 10.82 -25.76 -11.70
CA SER A 286 9.50 -25.19 -11.40
C SER A 286 9.28 -25.11 -9.88
N ASP A 287 9.49 -26.20 -9.14
CA ASP A 287 9.37 -26.27 -7.68
C ASP A 287 10.30 -25.26 -6.96
N ALA A 288 11.49 -24.99 -7.53
CA ALA A 288 12.47 -24.08 -6.96
C ALA A 288 12.18 -22.59 -7.21
N LEU A 289 11.35 -22.26 -8.21
CA LEU A 289 11.07 -20.88 -8.64
C LEU A 289 9.61 -20.45 -8.47
N MET A 290 8.66 -21.37 -8.64
CA MET A 290 7.24 -21.07 -8.82
C MET A 290 6.43 -21.30 -7.55
N GLY A 291 5.44 -20.44 -7.32
CA GLY A 291 4.35 -20.63 -6.36
C GLY A 291 3.25 -21.50 -6.95
N GLU A 292 2.37 -22.00 -6.08
CA GLU A 292 1.17 -22.77 -6.47
C GLU A 292 0.14 -21.91 -7.25
N ASP A 293 0.29 -20.59 -7.18
CA ASP A 293 -0.46 -19.58 -7.95
C ASP A 293 0.09 -19.36 -9.38
N GLY A 294 1.21 -20.01 -9.73
CA GLY A 294 1.87 -19.87 -11.03
C GLY A 294 2.75 -18.62 -11.18
N ARG A 295 3.07 -17.90 -10.08
CA ARG A 295 4.00 -16.76 -10.09
C ARG A 295 5.38 -17.14 -9.53
N VAL A 296 6.38 -16.26 -9.66
CA VAL A 296 7.71 -16.52 -9.07
C VAL A 296 7.69 -16.31 -7.55
N ARG A 297 7.78 -17.41 -6.78
CA ARG A 297 7.39 -17.53 -5.36
C ARG A 297 8.03 -16.47 -4.45
N LEU A 298 9.32 -16.21 -4.62
CA LEU A 298 10.09 -15.25 -3.80
C LEU A 298 10.12 -13.82 -4.37
N LEU A 299 9.99 -13.65 -5.70
CA LEU A 299 10.00 -12.33 -6.33
C LEU A 299 8.67 -11.58 -6.14
N GLY A 300 7.54 -12.30 -6.06
CA GLY A 300 6.22 -11.73 -5.73
C GLY A 300 6.25 -10.93 -4.42
N THR A 301 6.78 -11.54 -3.36
CA THR A 301 6.97 -10.94 -2.04
C THR A 301 7.66 -9.56 -2.08
N PHE A 302 8.70 -9.37 -2.89
CA PHE A 302 9.35 -8.07 -2.96
C PHE A 302 8.42 -6.96 -3.46
N ILE A 303 7.62 -7.24 -4.50
CA ILE A 303 6.74 -6.25 -5.14
C ILE A 303 5.46 -6.02 -4.35
N GLU A 304 4.90 -7.06 -3.73
CA GLU A 304 3.59 -7.00 -3.06
C GLU A 304 3.68 -6.66 -1.56
N ASP A 305 4.86 -6.78 -0.95
CA ASP A 305 5.08 -6.57 0.49
C ASP A 305 6.23 -5.59 0.80
N VAL A 306 7.48 -5.92 0.44
CA VAL A 306 8.68 -5.15 0.86
C VAL A 306 8.70 -3.74 0.25
N PHE A 307 8.42 -3.60 -1.05
CA PHE A 307 8.40 -2.30 -1.72
C PHE A 307 7.23 -1.40 -1.24
N PRO A 308 5.98 -1.88 -1.10
CA PRO A 308 4.89 -1.13 -0.48
C PRO A 308 5.14 -0.70 0.97
N ALA A 309 5.88 -1.51 1.76
CA ALA A 309 6.31 -1.12 3.10
C ALA A 309 7.27 0.07 3.06
N PHE A 310 8.34 -0.01 2.25
CA PHE A 310 9.28 1.10 2.03
C PHE A 310 8.58 2.37 1.53
N ASN A 311 7.66 2.25 0.56
CA ASN A 311 6.91 3.38 0.02
C ASN A 311 5.88 3.96 1.02
N SER A 312 5.63 3.34 2.16
CA SER A 312 4.81 3.95 3.23
C SER A 312 5.57 5.02 4.02
N ALA A 313 6.91 4.98 4.00
CA ALA A 313 7.80 5.94 4.67
C ALA A 313 8.46 6.96 3.71
N SER A 314 8.40 6.75 2.39
CA SER A 314 9.13 7.55 1.39
C SER A 314 8.78 9.05 1.40
N GLU A 315 7.57 9.42 1.80
CA GLU A 315 7.13 10.80 2.01
C GLU A 315 8.02 11.55 3.02
N ALA A 316 8.25 10.96 4.20
CA ALA A 316 9.11 11.54 5.24
C ALA A 316 10.61 11.47 4.88
N VAL A 317 11.01 10.48 4.08
CA VAL A 317 12.40 10.30 3.63
C VAL A 317 12.80 11.32 2.55
N LEU A 318 11.88 11.70 1.66
CA LEU A 318 12.19 12.51 0.46
C LEU A 318 11.72 13.96 0.54
N SER A 319 10.56 14.22 1.17
CA SER A 319 9.89 15.53 1.15
C SER A 319 10.13 16.37 2.41
N SER A 320 10.84 15.84 3.40
CA SER A 320 11.14 16.49 4.69
C SER A 320 12.32 17.48 4.66
N ASN A 321 12.96 17.68 3.50
CA ASN A 321 14.21 18.41 3.33
C ASN A 321 15.38 17.91 4.22
N GLY A 322 15.35 16.64 4.62
CA GLY A 322 16.39 16.05 5.49
C GLY A 322 16.20 16.33 6.98
N ALA A 323 14.98 16.63 7.41
CA ALA A 323 14.62 16.56 8.83
C ALA A 323 14.86 15.14 9.39
N ALA A 324 14.93 15.05 10.72
CA ALA A 324 15.00 13.75 11.39
C ALA A 324 13.70 12.97 11.20
N LEU A 325 13.82 11.66 10.97
CA LEU A 325 12.69 10.74 10.99
C LEU A 325 12.21 10.51 12.43
N ASP A 326 10.90 10.35 12.60
CA ASP A 326 10.34 9.92 13.88
C ASP A 326 10.52 8.40 14.12
N ALA A 327 10.18 7.96 15.32
CA ALA A 327 10.34 6.57 15.73
C ALA A 327 9.53 5.59 14.86
N ASP A 328 8.35 5.96 14.39
CA ASP A 328 7.49 5.06 13.62
C ASP A 328 8.02 4.85 12.20
N HIS A 329 8.53 5.91 11.56
CA HIS A 329 9.23 5.82 10.28
C HIS A 329 10.54 5.02 10.39
N CYS A 330 11.31 5.21 11.46
CA CYS A 330 12.50 4.40 11.73
C CYS A 330 12.16 2.92 11.93
N THR A 331 11.15 2.58 12.75
CA THR A 331 10.71 1.20 12.98
C THR A 331 10.20 0.51 11.71
N VAL A 332 9.57 1.24 10.80
CA VAL A 332 9.20 0.70 9.47
C VAL A 332 10.42 0.45 8.59
N LEU A 333 11.40 1.36 8.58
CA LEU A 333 12.64 1.18 7.84
C LEU A 333 13.47 -0.01 8.38
N GLU A 334 13.57 -0.20 9.70
CA GLU A 334 14.17 -1.40 10.30
C GLU A 334 13.50 -2.70 9.79
N GLY A 335 12.17 -2.71 9.70
CA GLY A 335 11.42 -3.83 9.10
C GLY A 335 11.72 -4.07 7.64
N VAL A 336 11.90 -3.01 6.86
CA VAL A 336 12.31 -3.09 5.45
C VAL A 336 13.74 -3.64 5.32
N MET A 337 14.67 -3.21 6.17
CA MET A 337 16.06 -3.72 6.22
C MET A 337 16.11 -5.23 6.52
N GLU A 338 15.38 -5.68 7.56
CA GLU A 338 15.24 -7.10 7.93
C GLU A 338 14.74 -7.91 6.72
N ARG A 339 13.66 -7.45 6.09
CA ARG A 339 12.96 -8.17 5.01
C ARG A 339 13.67 -8.12 3.65
N LEU A 340 14.42 -7.06 3.37
CA LEU A 340 15.38 -7.01 2.25
C LEU A 340 16.50 -8.05 2.43
N SER A 341 17.01 -8.22 3.64
CA SER A 341 18.08 -9.18 3.97
C SER A 341 17.60 -10.63 3.83
N GLU A 342 16.38 -10.93 4.30
CA GLU A 342 15.72 -12.23 4.10
C GLU A 342 15.45 -12.52 2.62
N PHE A 343 14.92 -11.54 1.88
CA PHE A 343 14.68 -11.67 0.43
C PHE A 343 15.99 -11.91 -0.34
N ALA A 344 17.05 -11.16 -0.03
CA ALA A 344 18.38 -11.34 -0.62
C ALA A 344 18.93 -12.76 -0.35
N SER A 345 18.80 -13.24 0.89
CA SER A 345 19.18 -14.61 1.29
C SER A 345 18.39 -15.67 0.51
N GLY A 346 17.07 -15.49 0.37
CA GLY A 346 16.18 -16.41 -0.35
C GLY A 346 16.50 -16.49 -1.84
N VAL A 347 16.68 -15.35 -2.52
CA VAL A 347 17.04 -15.30 -3.94
C VAL A 347 18.46 -15.85 -4.18
N HIS A 348 19.43 -15.53 -3.32
CA HIS A 348 20.77 -16.12 -3.39
C HIS A 348 20.71 -17.65 -3.26
N GLY A 349 19.95 -18.17 -2.29
CA GLY A 349 19.75 -19.61 -2.11
C GLY A 349 19.08 -20.30 -3.31
N ILE A 350 18.17 -19.62 -4.02
CA ILE A 350 17.62 -20.08 -5.30
C ILE A 350 18.71 -20.17 -6.37
N VAL A 351 19.50 -19.11 -6.56
CA VAL A 351 20.55 -19.04 -7.60
C VAL A 351 21.60 -20.14 -7.43
N THR A 352 22.04 -20.40 -6.19
CA THR A 352 23.00 -21.46 -5.90
C THR A 352 22.44 -22.83 -6.28
N ARG A 353 21.23 -23.19 -5.82
CA ARG A 353 20.60 -24.48 -6.16
C ARG A 353 20.44 -24.71 -7.67
N LEU A 354 20.10 -23.67 -8.43
CA LEU A 354 19.88 -23.77 -9.88
C LEU A 354 21.17 -23.92 -10.69
N ARG A 355 22.29 -23.37 -10.19
CA ARG A 355 23.64 -23.63 -10.74
C ARG A 355 24.12 -25.03 -10.39
N ASP A 356 23.94 -25.45 -9.13
CA ASP A 356 24.34 -26.79 -8.67
C ASP A 356 23.59 -27.91 -9.43
N ALA A 357 22.37 -27.64 -9.89
CA ALA A 357 21.58 -28.52 -10.75
C ALA A 357 22.00 -28.51 -12.24
N GLY A 358 22.94 -27.64 -12.66
CA GLY A 358 23.39 -27.50 -14.04
C GLY A 358 22.38 -26.84 -14.99
N THR A 359 21.33 -26.21 -14.47
CA THR A 359 20.17 -25.69 -15.23
C THR A 359 20.36 -24.28 -15.80
N ASP A 360 21.59 -23.92 -16.17
CA ASP A 360 21.99 -22.54 -16.51
C ASP A 360 21.42 -22.01 -17.85
N ALA A 361 21.05 -22.88 -18.79
CA ALA A 361 20.87 -22.51 -20.20
C ALA A 361 19.71 -21.54 -20.50
N ASP A 362 18.61 -21.59 -19.73
CA ASP A 362 17.35 -20.89 -20.06
C ASP A 362 16.79 -20.03 -18.91
N LEU A 363 17.59 -19.79 -17.86
CA LEU A 363 17.19 -19.03 -16.67
C LEU A 363 17.97 -17.71 -16.52
N PRO A 364 17.35 -16.62 -16.02
CA PRO A 364 18.01 -15.33 -15.87
C PRO A 364 18.91 -15.27 -14.61
N LEU A 365 19.78 -16.27 -14.40
CA LEU A 365 20.57 -16.44 -13.17
C LEU A 365 21.57 -15.29 -12.90
N LYS A 366 22.06 -14.60 -13.94
CA LYS A 366 22.87 -13.37 -13.76
C LYS A 366 22.03 -12.23 -13.17
N LEU A 367 20.77 -12.07 -13.61
CA LEU A 367 19.85 -11.06 -13.09
C LEU A 367 19.33 -11.42 -11.68
N LEU A 368 19.04 -12.70 -11.41
CA LEU A 368 18.67 -13.16 -10.07
C LEU A 368 19.81 -12.95 -9.05
N GLY A 369 21.07 -13.18 -9.46
CA GLY A 369 22.23 -12.81 -8.64
C GLY A 369 22.29 -11.30 -8.36
N GLN A 370 22.13 -10.47 -9.40
CA GLN A 370 22.09 -9.00 -9.26
C GLN A 370 20.94 -8.50 -8.37
N ILE A 371 19.80 -9.20 -8.34
CA ILE A 371 18.68 -8.92 -7.43
C ILE A 371 19.04 -9.22 -5.98
N ALA A 372 19.71 -10.35 -5.71
CA ALA A 372 20.17 -10.68 -4.36
C ALA A 372 21.25 -9.69 -3.87
N ASP A 373 22.26 -9.42 -4.70
CA ASP A 373 23.33 -8.45 -4.41
C ASP A 373 22.75 -7.04 -4.21
N GLY A 374 21.82 -6.62 -5.08
CA GLY A 374 21.13 -5.33 -4.99
C GLY A 374 20.25 -5.20 -3.75
N ALA A 375 19.58 -6.28 -3.32
CA ALA A 375 18.78 -6.30 -2.10
C ALA A 375 19.66 -6.18 -0.83
N TRP A 376 20.81 -6.84 -0.77
CA TRP A 376 21.80 -6.65 0.31
C TRP A 376 22.31 -5.21 0.38
N VAL A 377 22.73 -4.63 -0.75
CA VAL A 377 23.18 -3.23 -0.82
C VAL A 377 22.05 -2.27 -0.40
N THR A 378 20.82 -2.54 -0.80
CA THR A 378 19.64 -1.74 -0.42
C THR A 378 19.37 -1.82 1.08
N ALA A 379 19.49 -3.00 1.72
CA ALA A 379 19.35 -3.14 3.18
C ALA A 379 20.42 -2.33 3.93
N ASP A 380 21.68 -2.43 3.49
CA ASP A 380 22.82 -1.68 4.03
C ASP A 380 22.67 -0.14 3.82
N ASP A 381 22.01 0.30 2.76
CA ASP A 381 21.60 1.70 2.60
C ASP A 381 20.46 2.12 3.54
N VAL A 382 19.56 1.22 3.97
CA VAL A 382 18.60 1.51 5.04
C VAL A 382 19.34 1.70 6.37
N THR A 383 20.30 0.81 6.69
CA THR A 383 21.15 0.96 7.88
C THR A 383 21.86 2.31 7.89
N ARG A 384 22.44 2.74 6.75
CA ARG A 384 23.02 4.07 6.59
C ARG A 384 22.02 5.20 6.86
N LEU A 385 20.78 5.09 6.38
CA LEU A 385 19.74 6.11 6.60
C LEU A 385 19.31 6.19 8.07
N LEU A 386 19.32 5.07 8.79
CA LEU A 386 19.05 5.02 10.24
C LEU A 386 20.23 5.59 11.04
N ASP A 387 21.48 5.27 10.69
CA ASP A 387 22.68 5.73 11.40
C ASP A 387 22.89 7.25 11.36
N VAL A 388 22.38 7.93 10.31
CA VAL A 388 22.43 9.41 10.19
C VAL A 388 21.28 10.14 10.89
N GLN A 389 20.34 9.42 11.51
CA GLN A 389 19.34 10.05 12.39
C GLN A 389 20.00 10.55 13.69
N PRO A 390 19.51 11.65 14.28
CA PRO A 390 20.07 12.17 15.52
C PRO A 390 19.89 11.15 16.66
N LYS A 391 20.99 10.60 17.16
CA LYS A 391 20.98 9.63 18.27
C LYS A 391 20.54 10.33 19.55
N THR A 392 19.27 10.12 19.92
CA THR A 392 18.54 10.88 20.94
C THR A 392 19.32 10.96 22.26
N PRO A 393 19.79 12.16 22.68
CA PRO A 393 20.23 12.37 24.05
C PRO A 393 19.03 12.21 24.96
N ALA A 394 19.14 11.42 26.03
CA ALA A 394 18.07 11.21 26.99
C ALA A 394 17.83 12.46 27.85
N VAL A 395 17.22 13.49 27.26
CA VAL A 395 16.78 14.70 27.96
C VAL A 395 15.54 14.35 28.77
N ILE A 396 15.76 13.97 30.03
CA ILE A 396 14.69 13.80 31.01
C ILE A 396 14.23 15.20 31.43
N GLU A 397 13.25 15.75 30.70
CA GLU A 397 12.43 16.81 31.29
C GLU A 397 11.63 16.24 32.47
N PRO A 398 11.57 16.94 33.62
CA PRO A 398 10.93 16.42 34.82
C PRO A 398 9.41 16.37 34.64
N THR A 399 8.85 15.17 34.48
CA THR A 399 7.41 14.97 34.34
C THR A 399 6.65 15.57 35.52
N ALA A 400 5.81 16.58 35.29
CA ALA A 400 4.97 17.18 36.32
C ALA A 400 3.90 16.16 36.78
N ARG A 401 4.15 15.48 37.90
CA ARG A 401 3.26 14.43 38.44
C ARG A 401 2.04 15.04 39.15
N THR A 402 0.91 15.12 38.46
CA THR A 402 -0.42 15.29 39.09
C THR A 402 -1.23 14.01 38.92
N ALA A 403 -1.03 13.07 39.85
CA ALA A 403 -1.76 11.82 39.88
C ALA A 403 -3.16 11.99 40.50
N VAL A 404 -4.19 11.61 39.73
CA VAL A 404 -5.35 10.75 40.10
C VAL A 404 -6.13 11.08 41.39
N VAL A 405 -7.47 11.10 41.30
CA VAL A 405 -8.44 10.30 42.10
C VAL A 405 -9.87 10.80 41.87
N VAL A 406 -10.82 9.86 41.86
CA VAL A 406 -12.27 10.11 41.79
C VAL A 406 -12.88 10.00 43.19
N GLU A 407 -13.66 11.03 43.57
CA GLU A 407 -14.79 11.04 44.52
C GLU A 407 -14.64 10.52 45.97
N GLY A 408 -15.16 11.31 46.94
CA GLY A 408 -15.71 10.77 48.20
C GLY A 408 -15.36 11.51 49.51
N GLY A 409 -16.38 11.85 50.30
CA GLY A 409 -16.28 11.65 51.76
C GLY A 409 -15.99 12.82 52.73
N ALA A 410 -16.73 13.92 52.66
CA ALA A 410 -17.26 14.71 53.80
C ALA A 410 -16.36 15.28 54.96
N ALA A 411 -16.93 16.28 55.63
CA ALA A 411 -16.73 16.66 57.05
C ALA A 411 -15.48 17.50 57.50
N ARG A 412 -15.66 18.83 57.39
CA ARG A 412 -15.83 19.76 58.54
C ARG A 412 -14.61 20.26 59.36
N ARG A 413 -14.57 21.61 59.46
CA ARG A 413 -14.11 22.54 60.55
C ARG A 413 -12.80 23.34 60.35
N GLU A 414 -12.98 24.66 60.50
CA GLU A 414 -12.13 25.70 61.14
C GLU A 414 -10.64 25.86 60.73
N GLY A 415 -10.10 27.07 60.53
CA GLY A 415 -10.74 28.41 60.48
C GLY A 415 -9.78 29.58 60.79
N LYS A 416 -10.10 30.78 60.27
CA LYS A 416 -9.35 32.08 60.37
C LYS A 416 -8.02 32.09 59.57
N GLY A 417 -7.66 33.10 58.77
CA GLY A 417 -8.43 34.22 58.20
C GLY A 417 -7.95 35.63 58.57
N LYS A 418 -8.29 36.61 57.69
CA LYS A 418 -8.05 38.08 57.71
C LYS A 418 -6.77 38.53 56.95
N ARG A 419 -6.76 39.66 56.21
CA ARG A 419 -7.78 40.73 56.05
C ARG A 419 -7.62 41.47 54.69
N ALA A 420 -8.73 42.00 54.13
CA ALA A 420 -8.74 43.07 53.13
C ALA A 420 -8.91 44.46 53.83
N PRO A 421 -8.70 45.59 53.13
CA PRO A 421 -9.73 46.22 52.25
C PRO A 421 -9.18 46.63 50.86
N ALA A 422 -9.93 46.95 49.79
CA ALA A 422 -11.36 47.22 49.50
C ALA A 422 -11.76 48.69 49.25
N ALA A 423 -11.77 49.11 47.98
CA ALA A 423 -12.59 50.15 47.34
C ALA A 423 -12.41 50.08 45.80
N GLY A 424 -13.39 50.26 44.90
CA GLY A 424 -14.85 50.11 45.06
C GLY A 424 -15.71 51.17 44.37
N GLU A 425 -16.18 50.93 43.13
CA GLU A 425 -17.39 51.60 42.60
C GLU A 425 -18.12 50.81 41.46
N ARG A 426 -19.24 51.35 40.95
CA ARG A 426 -20.44 50.60 40.51
C ARG A 426 -20.63 50.45 38.98
N SER A 427 -21.28 49.35 38.56
CA SER A 427 -22.43 49.17 37.61
C SER A 427 -22.61 50.11 36.38
N SER A 428 -23.06 49.71 35.17
CA SER A 428 -23.92 48.57 34.76
C SER A 428 -23.78 48.17 33.26
N ALA A 429 -24.03 46.88 32.96
CA ALA A 429 -24.70 46.26 31.79
C ALA A 429 -24.56 46.79 30.32
N ALA A 430 -24.21 45.88 29.38
CA ALA A 430 -24.89 45.65 28.08
C ALA A 430 -24.45 44.34 27.39
N GLY A 431 -25.34 43.66 26.66
CA GLY A 431 -25.20 42.28 26.18
C GLY A 431 -24.27 41.99 24.97
N PRO A 432 -24.00 40.69 24.69
CA PRO A 432 -23.19 40.22 23.57
C PRO A 432 -23.96 40.11 22.24
N ARG A 433 -23.24 40.11 21.12
CA ARG A 433 -23.75 39.85 19.75
C ARG A 433 -22.83 38.89 19.00
N GLU A 434 -23.32 38.32 17.90
CA GLU A 434 -22.73 37.19 17.18
C GLU A 434 -21.36 37.48 16.51
N PRO A 435 -20.44 36.49 16.48
CA PRO A 435 -19.41 36.38 15.45
C PRO A 435 -20.01 35.78 14.17
N GLN A 436 -19.60 36.31 13.00
CA GLN A 436 -20.03 35.82 11.69
C GLN A 436 -19.14 34.67 11.17
N LEU A 437 -19.54 34.04 10.06
CA LEU A 437 -18.70 33.06 9.34
C LEU A 437 -17.37 33.70 8.90
N ALA A 438 -16.28 32.97 9.09
CA ALA A 438 -15.01 33.16 8.39
C ALA A 438 -14.55 31.82 7.77
N THR A 439 -13.77 31.90 6.69
CA THR A 439 -13.41 30.79 5.81
C THR A 439 -12.53 29.74 6.49
N PRO A 440 -12.68 28.43 6.22
CA PRO A 440 -11.74 27.42 6.67
C PRO A 440 -10.41 27.51 5.91
N ASP A 441 -9.33 27.81 6.61
CA ASP A 441 -7.96 27.70 6.07
C ASP A 441 -7.49 26.24 6.09
N ALA A 442 -6.74 25.83 5.06
CA ALA A 442 -6.46 24.43 4.78
C ALA A 442 -5.22 23.90 5.55
N ALA A 443 -5.38 23.61 6.83
CA ALA A 443 -4.40 22.86 7.63
C ALA A 443 -4.90 21.43 7.93
N THR A 444 -4.39 20.45 7.18
CA THR A 444 -4.74 19.03 7.37
C THR A 444 -4.27 18.53 8.74
N ALA A 445 -5.20 18.21 9.63
CA ALA A 445 -4.87 17.53 10.88
C ALA A 445 -4.22 16.15 10.59
N PRO A 446 -3.17 15.74 11.29
CA PRO A 446 -2.43 14.53 10.95
C PRO A 446 -3.29 13.28 11.15
N THR A 447 -3.59 12.59 10.05
CA THR A 447 -4.17 11.25 10.10
C THR A 447 -3.22 10.34 10.86
N VAL A 448 -3.67 9.78 11.99
CA VAL A 448 -2.85 8.86 12.80
C VAL A 448 -2.59 7.58 12.00
N LYS A 449 -1.45 7.55 11.31
CA LYS A 449 -0.88 6.33 10.71
C LYS A 449 -0.48 5.40 11.86
N VAL A 450 -0.75 4.11 11.73
CA VAL A 450 -0.44 3.07 12.72
C VAL A 450 0.55 2.10 12.09
N ILE A 451 1.51 1.58 12.87
CA ILE A 451 2.38 0.50 12.41
C ILE A 451 1.58 -0.81 12.33
N VAL A 452 1.66 -1.45 11.17
CA VAL A 452 0.95 -2.68 10.84
C VAL A 452 1.95 -3.69 10.28
N LEU A 453 1.79 -4.97 10.63
CA LEU A 453 2.50 -6.06 9.96
C LEU A 453 1.66 -6.55 8.78
N SER A 454 2.29 -6.72 7.62
CA SER A 454 1.66 -7.31 6.46
C SER A 454 1.38 -8.81 6.64
N ASP A 455 0.64 -9.38 5.68
CA ASP A 455 0.36 -10.81 5.55
C ASP A 455 1.65 -11.67 5.45
N LEU A 456 2.80 -11.04 5.15
CA LEU A 456 4.14 -11.63 5.08
C LEU A 456 5.11 -11.12 6.15
N GLY A 457 4.64 -10.35 7.15
CA GLY A 457 5.39 -9.97 8.34
C GLY A 457 6.15 -8.64 8.28
N THR A 458 6.11 -7.89 7.17
CA THR A 458 6.84 -6.62 7.03
C THR A 458 6.09 -5.48 7.73
N LYS A 459 6.83 -4.64 8.48
CA LYS A 459 6.33 -3.43 9.15
C LYS A 459 5.99 -2.35 8.10
N LYS A 460 4.78 -1.80 8.11
CA LYS A 460 4.28 -0.74 7.21
C LYS A 460 3.51 0.33 8.00
N LEU A 461 3.60 1.60 7.62
CA LEU A 461 2.64 2.63 8.06
C LEU A 461 1.33 2.49 7.28
N ALA A 462 0.23 2.29 7.98
CA ALA A 462 -1.09 2.15 7.38
C ALA A 462 -2.14 3.01 8.10
N SER A 463 -3.27 3.26 7.45
CA SER A 463 -4.44 3.86 8.08
C SER A 463 -5.02 2.95 9.18
N ALA A 464 -5.80 3.53 10.11
CA ALA A 464 -6.47 2.75 11.16
C ALA A 464 -7.43 1.66 10.61
N GLU A 465 -7.95 1.84 9.39
CA GLU A 465 -8.82 0.87 8.71
C GLU A 465 -8.01 -0.30 8.13
N GLU A 466 -6.89 -0.03 7.44
CA GLU A 466 -5.93 -1.07 7.01
C GLU A 466 -5.38 -1.90 8.20
N ALA A 467 -5.15 -1.23 9.33
CA ALA A 467 -4.61 -1.84 10.55
C ALA A 467 -5.53 -2.89 11.19
N ALA A 468 -6.84 -2.84 10.91
CA ALA A 468 -7.79 -3.87 11.34
C ALA A 468 -7.75 -5.11 10.42
N LEU A 469 -7.43 -4.93 9.14
CA LEU A 469 -7.52 -5.97 8.11
C LEU A 469 -6.30 -6.92 8.11
N ALA A 470 -5.07 -6.40 8.09
CA ALA A 470 -3.86 -7.24 7.96
C ALA A 470 -3.64 -8.18 9.16
N ARG A 471 -4.06 -7.75 10.36
CA ARG A 471 -4.06 -8.58 11.58
C ARG A 471 -4.95 -9.84 11.48
N ALA A 472 -5.78 -9.96 10.44
CA ALA A 472 -6.61 -11.13 10.18
C ALA A 472 -6.06 -12.08 9.09
N SER A 473 -4.90 -11.79 8.50
CA SER A 473 -4.27 -12.62 7.44
C SER A 473 -2.87 -13.14 7.78
N SER A 474 -2.05 -12.37 8.52
CA SER A 474 -0.63 -12.69 8.78
C SER A 474 -0.37 -14.06 9.42
N SER A 475 -1.35 -14.65 10.11
CA SER A 475 -1.23 -15.97 10.75
C SER A 475 -1.42 -17.18 9.81
N ALA A 476 -1.36 -17.02 8.49
CA ALA A 476 -1.55 -18.11 7.53
C ALA A 476 -0.23 -18.60 6.89
N THR A 477 0.68 -17.69 6.58
CA THR A 477 1.78 -17.96 5.63
C THR A 477 2.87 -18.88 6.19
N GLY A 478 3.32 -18.64 7.42
CA GLY A 478 4.43 -19.37 8.04
C GLY A 478 4.16 -20.85 8.38
N HIS A 479 2.94 -21.34 8.15
CA HIS A 479 2.55 -22.72 8.43
C HIS A 479 2.68 -23.64 7.20
N LEU A 480 2.61 -23.09 5.98
CA LEU A 480 2.75 -23.87 4.73
C LEU A 480 4.18 -24.43 4.56
N GLU A 481 5.21 -23.73 5.00
CA GLU A 481 6.61 -24.17 4.86
C GLU A 481 6.92 -25.43 5.67
N ILE A 482 6.36 -25.55 6.88
CA ILE A 482 6.47 -26.75 7.74
C ILE A 482 5.81 -27.97 7.06
N LEU A 483 4.74 -27.73 6.30
CA LEU A 483 4.00 -28.77 5.60
C LEU A 483 4.76 -29.26 4.36
N GLN A 484 5.39 -28.36 3.59
CA GLN A 484 6.11 -28.70 2.36
C GLN A 484 7.56 -29.20 2.57
N ALA A 485 8.14 -29.03 3.77
CA ALA A 485 9.52 -29.44 4.07
C ALA A 485 9.78 -30.96 3.88
N PRO A 486 10.98 -31.37 3.40
CA PRO A 486 11.33 -32.79 3.26
C PRO A 486 11.22 -33.60 4.57
N PRO A 487 10.80 -34.89 4.52
CA PRO A 487 10.64 -35.75 5.69
C PRO A 487 11.92 -35.82 6.56
N SER A 488 11.90 -35.14 7.69
CA SER A 488 13.04 -35.01 8.61
C SER A 488 12.56 -34.87 10.05
N ARG A 489 13.42 -35.19 11.03
CA ARG A 489 13.04 -35.08 12.46
C ARG A 489 12.69 -33.64 12.86
N ASN A 490 13.33 -32.64 12.24
CA ASN A 490 13.07 -31.22 12.52
C ASN A 490 11.72 -30.78 11.95
N ALA A 491 11.43 -31.10 10.68
CA ALA A 491 10.13 -30.84 10.07
C ALA A 491 9.00 -31.56 10.83
N LEU A 492 9.22 -32.82 11.23
CA LEU A 492 8.28 -33.56 12.08
C LEU A 492 8.04 -32.85 13.42
N THR A 493 9.09 -32.34 14.08
CA THR A 493 8.96 -31.66 15.37
C THR A 493 8.16 -30.35 15.25
N GLY A 494 8.40 -29.57 14.18
CA GLY A 494 7.60 -28.39 13.88
C GLY A 494 6.13 -28.73 13.58
N LEU A 495 5.89 -29.79 12.81
CA LEU A 495 4.55 -30.26 12.47
C LEU A 495 3.77 -30.77 13.70
N LEU A 496 4.43 -31.51 14.61
CA LEU A 496 3.83 -31.94 15.87
C LEU A 496 3.40 -30.76 16.74
N LYS A 497 4.25 -29.74 16.90
CA LYS A 497 3.91 -28.49 17.58
C LYS A 497 2.71 -27.80 16.91
N ARG A 498 2.63 -27.83 15.58
CA ARG A 498 1.50 -27.23 14.86
C ARG A 498 0.18 -27.97 15.07
N LEU A 499 0.17 -29.29 15.25
CA LEU A 499 -1.06 -30.01 15.65
C LEU A 499 -1.62 -29.49 16.97
N ASP A 500 -0.74 -29.26 17.96
CA ASP A 500 -1.15 -28.77 19.28
C ASP A 500 -1.74 -27.37 19.18
N GLU A 501 -1.15 -26.49 18.36
CA GLU A 501 -1.69 -25.15 18.07
C GLU A 501 -3.04 -25.20 17.35
N LEU A 502 -3.18 -26.04 16.31
CA LEU A 502 -4.45 -26.22 15.59
C LEU A 502 -5.55 -26.77 16.50
N LEU A 503 -5.21 -27.63 17.47
CA LEU A 503 -6.12 -28.14 18.49
C LEU A 503 -6.53 -27.10 19.55
N GLN A 504 -5.88 -25.93 19.62
CA GLN A 504 -6.32 -24.79 20.45
C GLN A 504 -7.24 -23.79 19.71
N PHE A 505 -7.67 -24.08 18.48
CA PHE A 505 -8.50 -23.14 17.72
C PHE A 505 -9.86 -22.89 18.40
N ASP A 506 -10.07 -21.66 18.86
CA ASP A 506 -11.30 -21.24 19.56
C ASP A 506 -12.47 -21.04 18.57
N LEU A 507 -13.10 -22.17 18.24
CA LEU A 507 -14.30 -22.27 17.43
C LEU A 507 -15.54 -21.60 18.11
N PRO A 508 -15.77 -21.74 19.44
CA PRO A 508 -16.78 -20.97 20.17
C PRO A 508 -16.62 -19.45 20.07
N ALA A 509 -15.41 -18.91 20.05
CA ALA A 509 -15.18 -17.47 19.87
C ALA A 509 -15.61 -17.00 18.47
N GLN A 510 -15.44 -17.81 17.42
CA GLN A 510 -15.89 -17.45 16.08
C GLN A 510 -17.44 -17.39 16.02
N GLN A 511 -18.14 -18.33 16.66
CA GLN A 511 -19.60 -18.28 16.80
C GLN A 511 -20.05 -17.06 17.62
N SER A 512 -19.29 -16.72 18.67
CA SER A 512 -19.56 -15.59 19.55
C SER A 512 -19.40 -14.26 18.82
N ALA A 513 -18.38 -14.10 17.97
CA ALA A 513 -18.18 -12.90 17.15
C ALA A 513 -19.36 -12.64 16.19
N VAL A 514 -19.81 -13.65 15.45
CA VAL A 514 -21.02 -13.53 14.60
C VAL A 514 -22.27 -13.21 15.45
N SER A 515 -22.39 -13.82 16.63
CA SER A 515 -23.54 -13.61 17.51
C SER A 515 -23.56 -12.21 18.15
N GLN A 516 -22.41 -11.62 18.44
CA GLN A 516 -22.28 -10.24 18.90
C GLN A 516 -22.61 -9.26 17.75
N ALA A 517 -22.01 -9.46 16.57
CA ALA A 517 -22.18 -8.57 15.41
C ALA A 517 -23.66 -8.42 14.97
N ARG A 518 -24.50 -9.45 15.18
CA ARG A 518 -25.96 -9.41 14.96
C ARG A 518 -26.72 -8.31 15.71
N HIS A 519 -26.11 -7.70 16.73
CA HIS A 519 -26.69 -6.61 17.51
C HIS A 519 -26.16 -5.22 17.10
N GLY A 520 -25.22 -5.17 16.15
CA GLY A 520 -24.65 -3.95 15.55
C GLY A 520 -25.40 -3.48 14.31
N LYS A 521 -24.71 -2.82 13.36
CA LYS A 521 -25.30 -2.48 12.06
C LYS A 521 -25.43 -3.73 11.19
N PRO A 522 -26.40 -3.77 10.23
CA PRO A 522 -26.45 -4.81 9.21
C PRO A 522 -25.14 -4.94 8.43
N GLU A 523 -24.46 -3.83 8.12
CA GLU A 523 -23.15 -3.81 7.45
C GLU A 523 -22.04 -4.42 8.32
N ASP A 524 -22.02 -4.12 9.63
CA ASP A 524 -21.03 -4.65 10.56
C ASP A 524 -21.21 -6.18 10.71
N ALA A 525 -22.46 -6.66 10.72
CA ALA A 525 -22.81 -8.08 10.75
C ALA A 525 -22.44 -8.82 9.44
N ASP A 526 -22.65 -8.19 8.28
CA ASP A 526 -22.31 -8.75 6.97
C ASP A 526 -20.80 -8.98 6.85
N HIS A 527 -19.99 -7.99 7.26
CA HIS A 527 -18.54 -8.06 7.29
C HIS A 527 -18.00 -9.07 8.31
N ALA A 528 -18.60 -9.14 9.51
CA ALA A 528 -18.21 -10.10 10.55
C ALA A 528 -18.45 -11.56 10.11
N VAL A 529 -19.52 -11.82 9.35
CA VAL A 529 -19.78 -13.15 8.78
C VAL A 529 -18.71 -13.52 7.75
N ASP A 530 -18.36 -12.64 6.80
CA ASP A 530 -17.30 -12.91 5.81
C ASP A 530 -15.95 -13.17 6.48
N LEU A 531 -15.59 -12.37 7.49
CA LEU A 531 -14.34 -12.51 8.23
C LEU A 531 -14.25 -13.86 8.95
N VAL A 532 -15.35 -14.31 9.57
CA VAL A 532 -15.41 -15.62 10.24
C VAL A 532 -15.41 -16.76 9.23
N VAL A 533 -16.13 -16.65 8.11
CA VAL A 533 -16.09 -17.64 7.03
C VAL A 533 -14.67 -17.81 6.49
N LYS A 534 -13.96 -16.71 6.18
CA LYS A 534 -12.55 -16.75 5.72
C LYS A 534 -11.67 -17.49 6.73
N ARG A 535 -11.75 -17.14 8.01
CA ARG A 535 -10.95 -17.77 9.08
C ARG A 535 -11.21 -19.27 9.21
N LEU A 536 -12.48 -19.68 9.19
CA LEU A 536 -12.85 -21.10 9.26
C LEU A 536 -12.37 -21.87 8.01
N GLN A 537 -12.44 -21.27 6.83
CA GLN A 537 -11.90 -21.87 5.60
C GLN A 537 -10.37 -22.03 5.67
N THR A 538 -9.63 -21.01 6.11
CA THR A 538 -8.17 -21.11 6.31
C THR A 538 -7.83 -22.21 7.31
N GLN A 539 -8.50 -22.24 8.47
CA GLN A 539 -8.29 -23.28 9.49
C GLN A 539 -8.57 -24.69 8.95
N ALA A 540 -9.63 -24.88 8.14
CA ALA A 540 -9.96 -26.17 7.55
C ALA A 540 -8.83 -26.67 6.63
N SER A 541 -8.39 -25.85 5.67
CA SER A 541 -7.30 -26.23 4.74
C SER A 541 -5.98 -26.52 5.47
N GLU A 542 -5.69 -25.80 6.55
CA GLU A 542 -4.47 -26.02 7.33
C GLU A 542 -4.51 -27.35 8.12
N ILE A 543 -5.69 -27.71 8.65
CA ILE A 543 -5.93 -29.01 9.29
C ILE A 543 -5.80 -30.14 8.26
N GLU A 544 -6.42 -30.01 7.09
CA GLU A 544 -6.35 -31.00 6.00
C GLU A 544 -4.89 -31.28 5.58
N ALA A 545 -4.11 -30.22 5.33
CA ALA A 545 -2.71 -30.35 4.95
C ALA A 545 -1.85 -30.95 6.08
N SER A 546 -2.07 -30.53 7.34
CA SER A 546 -1.35 -31.07 8.51
C SER A 546 -1.63 -32.56 8.75
N VAL A 547 -2.89 -32.98 8.55
CA VAL A 547 -3.30 -34.38 8.61
C VAL A 547 -2.67 -35.17 7.46
N ALA A 548 -2.79 -34.70 6.21
CA ALA A 548 -2.22 -35.38 5.05
C ALA A 548 -0.71 -35.59 5.17
N ALA A 549 0.02 -34.59 5.67
CA ALA A 549 1.45 -34.67 5.94
C ALA A 549 1.80 -35.75 6.99
N LEU A 550 0.94 -36.03 7.97
CA LEU A 550 1.18 -37.10 8.95
C LEU A 550 0.60 -38.47 8.57
N GLU A 551 -0.15 -38.53 7.48
CA GLU A 551 -0.54 -39.78 6.83
C GLU A 551 0.46 -40.20 5.75
N GLU A 552 1.42 -39.34 5.37
CA GLU A 552 2.58 -39.69 4.53
C GLU A 552 3.43 -40.82 5.18
N PRO A 553 3.60 -41.99 4.51
CA PRO A 553 4.33 -43.12 5.09
C PRO A 553 5.78 -42.78 5.52
N ARG A 554 6.49 -41.93 4.76
CA ARG A 554 7.88 -41.55 5.06
C ARG A 554 8.00 -40.76 6.35
N ARG A 555 7.05 -39.86 6.64
CA ARG A 555 7.01 -39.08 7.89
C ARG A 555 6.57 -39.94 9.07
N ARG A 556 5.65 -40.90 8.87
CA ARG A 556 5.26 -41.87 9.91
C ARG A 556 6.43 -42.72 10.40
N VAL A 557 7.35 -43.13 9.53
CA VAL A 557 8.55 -43.91 9.89
C VAL A 557 9.54 -43.12 10.78
N LEU A 558 9.44 -41.79 10.83
CA LEU A 558 10.29 -40.94 11.67
C LEU A 558 9.77 -40.76 13.12
N LEU A 559 8.54 -41.20 13.40
CA LEU A 559 7.97 -41.19 14.75
C LEU A 559 8.64 -42.25 15.63
N THR A 560 8.92 -41.90 16.88
CA THR A 560 9.30 -42.92 17.88
C THR A 560 8.08 -43.74 18.31
N PRO A 561 8.24 -44.99 18.78
CA PRO A 561 7.10 -45.83 19.19
C PRO A 561 6.19 -45.19 20.25
N ALA A 562 6.73 -44.32 21.11
CA ALA A 562 5.95 -43.58 22.12
C ALA A 562 5.09 -42.45 21.52
N GLN A 563 5.47 -41.87 20.38
CA GLN A 563 4.75 -40.78 19.72
C GLN A 563 3.62 -41.27 18.80
N VAL A 564 3.69 -42.53 18.30
CA VAL A 564 2.69 -43.06 17.36
C VAL A 564 1.25 -43.02 17.93
N PRO A 565 0.97 -43.41 19.19
CA PRO A 565 -0.37 -43.29 19.77
C PRO A 565 -0.84 -41.85 19.94
N GLU A 566 0.04 -40.95 20.39
CA GLU A 566 -0.24 -39.53 20.60
C GLU A 566 -0.62 -38.83 19.29
N VAL A 567 0.13 -39.09 18.22
CA VAL A 567 -0.15 -38.54 16.88
C VAL A 567 -1.45 -39.09 16.32
N HIS A 568 -1.79 -40.35 16.61
CA HIS A 568 -3.05 -40.93 16.17
C HIS A 568 -4.27 -40.26 16.83
N ASP A 569 -4.22 -39.98 18.14
CA ASP A 569 -5.24 -39.19 18.85
C ASP A 569 -5.37 -37.77 18.27
N LYS A 570 -4.24 -37.07 18.11
CA LYS A 570 -4.22 -35.71 17.54
C LYS A 570 -4.85 -35.66 16.15
N ILE A 571 -4.52 -36.61 15.27
CA ILE A 571 -5.13 -36.72 13.92
C ILE A 571 -6.64 -37.01 14.01
N ALA A 572 -7.07 -37.92 14.88
CA ALA A 572 -8.50 -38.25 15.03
C ALA A 572 -9.31 -37.04 15.50
N ARG A 573 -8.81 -36.31 16.50
CA ARG A 573 -9.42 -35.07 17.02
C ARG A 573 -9.42 -33.94 15.99
N LEU A 574 -8.35 -33.81 15.20
CA LEU A 574 -8.28 -32.83 14.10
C LEU A 574 -9.27 -33.16 12.96
N LYS A 575 -9.46 -34.44 12.60
CA LYS A 575 -10.48 -34.85 11.62
C LYS A 575 -11.92 -34.56 12.10
N ALA A 576 -12.19 -34.69 13.40
CA ALA A 576 -13.46 -34.26 13.99
C ALA A 576 -13.63 -32.74 13.92
N MET A 577 -12.63 -31.97 14.40
CA MET A 577 -12.64 -30.51 14.37
C MET A 577 -12.79 -29.94 12.95
N LEU A 578 -12.11 -30.53 11.96
CA LEU A 578 -12.25 -30.18 10.55
C LEU A 578 -13.70 -30.21 10.08
N SER A 579 -14.41 -31.28 10.43
CA SER A 579 -15.82 -31.48 10.06
C SER A 579 -16.73 -30.40 10.69
N GLU A 580 -16.45 -30.00 11.93
CA GLU A 580 -17.16 -28.92 12.62
C GLU A 580 -16.85 -27.54 12.02
N VAL A 581 -15.57 -27.25 11.72
CA VAL A 581 -15.09 -26.01 11.12
C VAL A 581 -15.68 -25.81 9.72
N GLN A 582 -15.62 -26.83 8.86
CA GLN A 582 -16.23 -26.82 7.52
C GLN A 582 -17.76 -26.70 7.60
N GLY A 583 -18.39 -27.46 8.50
CA GLY A 583 -19.83 -27.38 8.75
C GLY A 583 -20.28 -25.96 9.16
N GLN A 584 -19.49 -25.28 10.01
CA GLN A 584 -19.76 -23.90 10.43
C GLN A 584 -19.49 -22.88 9.32
N ALA A 585 -18.40 -23.00 8.54
CA ALA A 585 -18.14 -22.13 7.40
C ALA A 585 -19.29 -22.18 6.37
N ASN A 586 -19.73 -23.38 6.02
CA ASN A 586 -20.85 -23.60 5.10
C ASN A 586 -22.17 -23.08 5.69
N SER A 587 -22.42 -23.34 6.97
CA SER A 587 -23.58 -22.83 7.73
C SER A 587 -23.64 -21.31 7.70
N PHE A 588 -22.56 -20.60 8.02
CA PHE A 588 -22.51 -19.14 7.99
C PHE A 588 -22.63 -18.57 6.58
N THR A 589 -21.96 -19.16 5.59
CA THR A 589 -22.07 -18.76 4.17
C THR A 589 -23.52 -18.83 3.69
N ALA A 590 -24.19 -19.97 3.89
CA ALA A 590 -25.59 -20.17 3.49
C ALA A 590 -26.57 -19.27 4.27
N GLN A 591 -26.20 -18.83 5.48
CA GLN A 591 -27.06 -18.02 6.35
C GLN A 591 -26.77 -16.52 6.25
N LYS A 592 -25.70 -16.09 5.58
CA LYS A 592 -25.24 -14.69 5.55
C LYS A 592 -26.36 -13.71 5.23
N ALA A 593 -27.04 -13.88 4.10
CA ALA A 593 -28.14 -13.01 3.69
C ALA A 593 -29.29 -12.97 4.71
N VAL A 594 -29.61 -14.10 5.35
CA VAL A 594 -30.66 -14.19 6.38
C VAL A 594 -30.23 -13.50 7.68
N ILE A 595 -28.96 -13.62 8.06
CA ILE A 595 -28.37 -12.91 9.21
C ILE A 595 -28.44 -11.39 8.97
N THR A 596 -27.94 -10.91 7.83
CA THR A 596 -27.96 -9.49 7.47
C THR A 596 -29.39 -8.92 7.40
N ILE A 597 -30.34 -9.70 6.87
CA ILE A 597 -31.78 -9.36 6.88
C ILE A 597 -32.34 -9.30 8.30
N ASP A 598 -32.10 -10.29 9.15
CA ASP A 598 -32.60 -10.29 10.53
C ASP A 598 -32.03 -9.12 11.35
N CYS A 599 -30.78 -8.71 11.09
CA CYS A 599 -30.20 -7.47 11.65
C CYS A 599 -30.99 -6.23 11.20
N MET A 600 -31.36 -6.12 9.92
CA MET A 600 -32.19 -5.00 9.43
C MET A 600 -33.57 -4.95 10.09
N LYS A 601 -34.13 -6.07 10.52
CA LYS A 601 -35.41 -6.14 11.24
C LYS A 601 -35.32 -5.64 12.69
N THR A 602 -34.17 -5.81 13.35
CA THR A 602 -33.97 -5.47 14.77
C THR A 602 -33.20 -4.18 15.02
N TYR A 603 -32.49 -3.65 14.00
CA TYR A 603 -31.60 -2.50 14.15
C TYR A 603 -32.34 -1.22 14.63
N ALA A 604 -31.83 -0.62 15.71
CA ALA A 604 -32.48 0.48 16.42
C ALA A 604 -32.64 1.78 15.59
N PHE A 605 -31.89 1.92 14.49
CA PHE A 605 -31.83 3.12 13.66
C PHE A 605 -32.30 2.84 12.21
N PRO A 606 -33.61 2.58 11.99
CA PRO A 606 -34.14 2.20 10.69
C PRO A 606 -34.01 3.32 9.64
N SER A 607 -33.77 2.95 8.38
CA SER A 607 -33.49 3.87 7.27
C SER A 607 -34.25 3.50 6.00
N GLN A 608 -34.36 4.41 5.02
CA GLN A 608 -34.99 4.07 3.73
C GLN A 608 -34.29 2.88 3.05
N LYS A 609 -32.94 2.85 3.05
CA LYS A 609 -32.12 1.75 2.52
C LYS A 609 -32.55 0.39 3.07
N TYR A 610 -32.61 0.25 4.41
CA TYR A 610 -32.98 -1.02 5.05
C TYR A 610 -34.44 -1.39 4.78
N LEU A 611 -35.36 -0.42 4.76
CA LEU A 611 -36.76 -0.70 4.41
C LEU A 611 -36.95 -1.10 2.95
N GLU A 612 -36.14 -0.56 2.03
CA GLU A 612 -36.13 -0.96 0.62
C GLU A 612 -35.59 -2.38 0.44
N GLN A 613 -34.50 -2.73 1.15
CA GLN A 613 -33.94 -4.08 1.16
C GLN A 613 -34.89 -5.11 1.79
N LEU A 614 -35.45 -4.82 2.96
CA LEU A 614 -36.46 -5.69 3.61
C LEU A 614 -37.71 -5.85 2.73
N ARG A 615 -38.15 -4.80 2.02
CA ARG A 615 -39.27 -4.90 1.08
C ARG A 615 -38.93 -5.72 -0.15
N ALA A 616 -37.73 -5.58 -0.70
CA ALA A 616 -37.27 -6.36 -1.86
C ALA A 616 -37.13 -7.86 -1.52
N ALA A 617 -36.69 -8.18 -0.30
CA ALA A 617 -36.69 -9.55 0.24
C ALA A 617 -38.10 -10.07 0.61
N GLY A 618 -39.14 -9.24 0.54
CA GLY A 618 -40.50 -9.58 0.97
C GLY A 618 -40.65 -9.75 2.49
N GLU A 619 -39.73 -9.22 3.29
CA GLU A 619 -39.60 -9.41 4.74
C GLU A 619 -40.36 -8.36 5.58
N LEU A 620 -41.00 -7.39 4.93
CA LEU A 620 -42.07 -6.59 5.54
C LEU A 620 -43.41 -7.25 5.25
N ALA A 621 -44.23 -7.44 6.29
CA ALA A 621 -45.62 -7.86 6.14
C ALA A 621 -46.48 -6.74 5.51
N ALA A 622 -47.73 -7.06 5.19
CA ALA A 622 -48.69 -6.12 4.61
C ALA A 622 -48.72 -4.79 5.39
N VAL A 623 -48.53 -3.69 4.67
CA VAL A 623 -48.43 -2.34 5.25
C VAL A 623 -49.81 -1.90 5.71
N ASN A 624 -49.97 -1.61 7.00
CA ASN A 624 -51.23 -1.09 7.54
C ASN A 624 -51.59 0.24 6.87
N SER A 625 -52.88 0.44 6.56
CA SER A 625 -53.40 1.72 6.07
C SER A 625 -52.96 2.90 6.95
N PRO A 626 -52.60 4.06 6.36
CA PRO A 626 -52.14 5.22 7.12
C PRO A 626 -53.25 5.72 8.05
N ARG A 627 -52.90 5.94 9.32
CA ARG A 627 -53.81 6.49 10.34
C ARG A 627 -53.40 7.91 10.69
N ALA A 628 -54.34 8.86 10.68
CA ALA A 628 -54.10 10.19 11.22
C ALA A 628 -53.99 10.15 12.76
N LEU A 629 -53.04 10.92 13.32
CA LEU A 629 -52.75 10.88 14.78
C LEU A 629 -53.59 11.82 15.64
N LYS A 630 -54.37 12.73 15.04
CA LYS A 630 -55.34 13.58 15.74
C LYS A 630 -56.69 13.55 15.04
N ASP A 631 -56.75 14.14 13.85
CA ASP A 631 -57.97 14.41 13.08
C ASP A 631 -57.85 13.84 11.65
N ASP A 632 -58.95 13.45 11.03
CA ASP A 632 -59.03 13.15 9.59
C ASP A 632 -60.11 14.05 8.96
N PRO A 633 -59.77 15.05 8.11
CA PRO A 633 -58.46 15.29 7.52
C PRO A 633 -57.42 15.87 8.50
N GLY A 634 -56.16 15.44 8.35
CA GLY A 634 -55.07 15.76 9.28
C GLY A 634 -53.75 16.11 8.60
N THR A 635 -52.78 16.56 9.39
CA THR A 635 -51.42 16.96 8.93
C THR A 635 -50.32 15.97 9.33
N LEU A 636 -50.63 14.96 10.15
CA LEU A 636 -49.67 13.97 10.63
C LEU A 636 -50.32 12.57 10.66
N PHE A 637 -49.69 11.64 9.95
CA PHE A 637 -50.11 10.26 9.80
C PHE A 637 -49.01 9.30 10.22
N GLU A 638 -49.42 8.15 10.72
CA GLU A 638 -48.56 7.05 11.12
C GLU A 638 -48.93 5.78 10.34
N ILE A 639 -47.91 5.03 9.90
CA ILE A 639 -48.01 3.73 9.25
C ILE A 639 -47.20 2.73 10.06
N LYS A 640 -47.82 1.61 10.45
CA LYS A 640 -47.11 0.47 11.05
C LYS A 640 -46.46 -0.36 9.94
N LEU A 641 -45.15 -0.49 9.99
CA LEU A 641 -44.40 -1.53 9.28
C LEU A 641 -44.10 -2.65 10.26
N GLN A 642 -44.59 -3.86 9.97
CA GLN A 642 -44.31 -5.06 10.76
C GLN A 642 -43.35 -5.95 9.96
N PRO A 643 -42.08 -6.10 10.39
CA PRO A 643 -41.24 -7.15 9.84
C PRO A 643 -41.84 -8.54 10.11
N LYS A 644 -41.59 -9.49 9.20
CA LYS A 644 -41.79 -10.92 9.48
C LYS A 644 -40.94 -11.37 10.68
N ALA A 645 -41.26 -12.54 11.21
CA ALA A 645 -40.47 -13.20 12.24
C ALA A 645 -38.97 -13.27 11.87
N LEU A 646 -38.11 -13.24 12.89
CA LEU A 646 -36.73 -13.66 12.78
C LEU A 646 -36.65 -15.17 12.56
N ARG A 647 -35.49 -15.67 12.13
CA ARG A 647 -35.25 -17.12 11.92
C ARG A 647 -35.47 -17.97 13.18
N ASN A 648 -35.37 -17.40 14.39
CA ASN A 648 -35.67 -18.09 15.65
C ASN A 648 -37.17 -18.08 16.02
N GLY A 649 -38.05 -17.59 15.14
CA GLY A 649 -39.50 -17.49 15.37
C GLY A 649 -39.94 -16.26 16.17
N ALA A 650 -39.02 -15.47 16.73
CA ALA A 650 -39.38 -14.24 17.46
C ALA A 650 -39.88 -13.16 16.49
N THR A 651 -40.99 -12.51 16.84
CA THR A 651 -41.55 -11.39 16.05
C THR A 651 -40.81 -10.09 16.38
N PRO A 652 -40.19 -9.40 15.41
CA PRO A 652 -39.51 -8.12 15.66
C PRO A 652 -40.47 -7.01 16.11
N SER A 653 -39.93 -6.10 16.92
CA SER A 653 -40.55 -4.81 17.19
C SER A 653 -40.89 -4.08 15.88
N PRO A 654 -42.10 -3.50 15.75
CA PRO A 654 -42.49 -2.81 14.54
C PRO A 654 -41.73 -1.49 14.32
N MET A 655 -41.67 -1.06 13.07
CA MET A 655 -41.18 0.26 12.69
C MET A 655 -42.35 1.18 12.36
N TRP A 656 -42.22 2.46 12.67
CA TRP A 656 -43.30 3.45 12.57
C TRP A 656 -42.91 4.59 11.63
N VAL A 657 -43.53 4.60 10.45
CA VAL A 657 -43.35 5.64 9.44
C VAL A 657 -44.30 6.79 9.73
N HIS A 658 -43.72 7.97 9.94
CA HIS A 658 -44.42 9.23 10.21
C HIS A 658 -44.41 10.10 8.95
N ILE A 659 -45.59 10.53 8.51
CA ILE A 659 -45.80 11.37 7.34
C ILE A 659 -46.42 12.69 7.79
N HIS A 660 -45.72 13.79 7.55
CA HIS A 660 -46.20 15.16 7.78
C HIS A 660 -46.57 15.82 6.45
N THR A 661 -47.74 16.46 6.38
CA THR A 661 -48.20 17.23 5.21
C THR A 661 -48.32 18.72 5.53
N LYS A 662 -48.13 19.59 4.54
CA LYS A 662 -48.18 21.05 4.72
C LYS A 662 -49.59 21.61 4.95
N ARG A 663 -50.62 20.82 4.65
CA ARG A 663 -52.05 21.12 4.86
C ARG A 663 -52.79 19.87 5.33
N PRO A 664 -53.95 20.01 5.99
CA PRO A 664 -54.83 18.88 6.26
C PRO A 664 -55.20 18.15 4.96
N VAL A 665 -55.12 16.82 4.98
CA VAL A 665 -55.55 15.93 3.88
C VAL A 665 -56.23 14.70 4.49
N HIS A 666 -56.99 13.96 3.69
CA HIS A 666 -57.47 12.64 4.12
C HIS A 666 -56.38 11.58 3.96
N ALA A 667 -56.39 10.55 4.81
CA ALA A 667 -55.43 9.44 4.75
C ALA A 667 -55.33 8.79 3.35
N ARG A 668 -56.48 8.63 2.68
CA ARG A 668 -56.60 8.14 1.29
C ARG A 668 -55.89 8.98 0.22
N GLN A 669 -55.64 10.26 0.48
CA GLN A 669 -55.00 11.19 -0.49
C GLN A 669 -53.47 11.11 -0.48
N LEU A 670 -52.86 10.46 0.51
CA LEU A 670 -51.41 10.42 0.66
C LEU A 670 -50.70 9.67 -0.49
N ALA A 671 -51.35 8.68 -1.12
CA ALA A 671 -50.81 7.90 -2.23
C ALA A 671 -50.73 8.68 -3.56
N THR A 672 -51.48 9.80 -3.67
CA THR A 672 -51.59 10.67 -4.86
C THR A 672 -51.07 12.09 -4.62
N LEU A 673 -50.71 12.45 -3.38
CA LEU A 673 -50.15 13.75 -3.03
C LEU A 673 -48.79 13.98 -3.72
N SER A 674 -48.59 15.17 -4.31
CA SER A 674 -47.30 15.57 -4.91
C SER A 674 -46.23 15.84 -3.84
N ASP A 675 -44.94 15.73 -4.20
CA ASP A 675 -43.82 15.92 -3.26
C ASP A 675 -43.89 17.26 -2.52
N ALA A 676 -44.31 18.32 -3.22
CA ALA A 676 -44.48 19.65 -2.65
C ALA A 676 -45.53 19.73 -1.53
N GLY A 677 -46.47 18.77 -1.45
CA GLY A 677 -47.49 18.69 -0.40
C GLY A 677 -47.00 18.06 0.91
N PHE A 678 -45.89 17.33 0.89
CA PHE A 678 -45.25 16.78 2.08
C PHE A 678 -44.40 17.84 2.78
N ALA A 679 -44.39 17.81 4.11
CA ALA A 679 -43.50 18.63 4.95
C ALA A 679 -42.27 17.83 5.40
N ALA A 680 -42.48 16.58 5.84
CA ALA A 680 -41.41 15.65 6.22
C ALA A 680 -41.92 14.21 6.21
N CYS A 681 -41.03 13.25 5.91
CA CYS A 681 -41.28 11.82 6.05
C CYS A 681 -40.11 11.17 6.79
N HIS A 682 -40.36 10.35 7.81
CA HIS A 682 -39.30 9.64 8.53
C HIS A 682 -39.80 8.34 9.18
N VAL A 683 -38.89 7.40 9.44
CA VAL A 683 -39.16 6.18 10.22
C VAL A 683 -38.50 6.25 11.61
N LYS A 684 -39.14 5.61 12.59
CA LYS A 684 -38.61 5.33 13.93
C LYS A 684 -38.74 3.84 14.26
N SER A 685 -37.92 3.36 15.18
CA SER A 685 -38.14 2.07 15.87
C SER A 685 -39.36 2.16 16.81
N ASN A 686 -39.88 1.00 17.26
CA ASN A 686 -40.98 0.96 18.23
C ASN A 686 -40.69 1.75 19.50
N ASP A 687 -39.46 1.66 20.00
CA ASP A 687 -39.06 2.20 21.30
C ASP A 687 -38.91 3.73 21.26
N GLN A 688 -38.87 4.32 20.06
CA GLN A 688 -38.88 5.77 19.81
C GLN A 688 -40.23 6.28 19.28
N ARG A 689 -41.25 5.42 19.19
CA ARG A 689 -42.62 5.80 18.82
C ARG A 689 -43.19 6.76 19.85
N GLY A 690 -43.95 7.76 19.40
CA GLY A 690 -44.55 8.78 20.28
C GLY A 690 -43.56 9.81 20.83
N TYR A 691 -42.25 9.51 20.90
CA TYR A 691 -41.26 10.52 21.30
C TYR A 691 -41.21 11.64 20.25
N ASN A 692 -41.33 12.88 20.72
CA ASN A 692 -41.37 14.10 19.93
C ASN A 692 -40.33 15.11 20.44
N GLN A 693 -40.37 16.35 19.96
CA GLN A 693 -39.43 17.38 20.41
C GLN A 693 -39.60 17.70 21.91
N ASP A 694 -40.84 17.80 22.39
CA ASP A 694 -41.17 18.11 23.79
C ASP A 694 -40.61 17.05 24.75
N TRP A 695 -40.66 15.77 24.36
CA TRP A 695 -40.05 14.67 25.10
C TRP A 695 -38.52 14.79 25.19
N GLN A 696 -37.85 15.26 24.13
CA GLN A 696 -36.40 15.53 24.17
C GLN A 696 -36.09 16.73 25.07
N SER A 697 -36.86 17.82 24.97
CA SER A 697 -36.72 18.99 25.84
C SER A 697 -36.90 18.63 27.31
N ALA A 698 -37.90 17.78 27.63
CA ALA A 698 -38.11 17.26 28.98
C ALA A 698 -36.95 16.36 29.46
N ARG A 699 -36.33 15.56 28.59
CA ARG A 699 -35.13 14.77 28.94
C ARG A 699 -33.89 15.65 29.16
N ALA A 700 -33.66 16.64 28.31
CA ALA A 700 -32.59 17.62 28.50
C ALA A 700 -32.75 18.37 29.83
N ALA A 701 -33.97 18.82 30.16
CA ALA A 701 -34.29 19.45 31.45
C ALA A 701 -34.06 18.55 32.68
N THR A 702 -33.93 17.23 32.50
CA THR A 702 -33.52 16.27 33.56
C THR A 702 -32.02 15.95 33.55
N GLY A 703 -31.18 16.79 32.94
CA GLY A 703 -29.72 16.59 32.88
C GLY A 703 -29.27 15.46 31.95
N ARG A 704 -30.13 15.02 31.01
CA ARG A 704 -29.81 13.98 30.02
C ARG A 704 -29.71 14.59 28.62
N GLU A 705 -28.68 15.40 28.43
CA GLU A 705 -28.50 16.26 27.25
C GLU A 705 -28.32 15.48 25.94
N ASN A 706 -27.71 14.29 26.00
CA ASN A 706 -27.34 13.48 24.82
C ASN A 706 -28.46 12.59 24.24
N VAL A 707 -29.74 12.78 24.61
CA VAL A 707 -30.83 11.89 24.19
C VAL A 707 -31.43 12.32 22.83
N VAL A 708 -30.79 11.90 21.75
CA VAL A 708 -31.22 12.16 20.37
C VAL A 708 -32.25 11.11 19.90
N ILE A 709 -33.46 11.54 19.51
CA ILE A 709 -34.40 10.69 18.77
C ILE A 709 -33.88 10.49 17.34
N HIS A 710 -33.73 9.24 16.90
CA HIS A 710 -33.43 8.94 15.52
C HIS A 710 -34.67 9.11 14.64
N ARG A 711 -34.50 9.78 13.50
CA ARG A 711 -35.58 10.10 12.55
C ARG A 711 -35.08 9.72 11.16
N GLY A 712 -35.13 8.43 10.83
CA GLY A 712 -34.60 7.91 9.57
C GLY A 712 -35.31 8.54 8.38
N LYS A 713 -34.65 9.46 7.68
CA LYS A 713 -35.26 10.27 6.62
C LYS A 713 -35.79 9.38 5.49
N LEU A 714 -37.04 9.59 5.09
CA LEU A 714 -37.66 8.94 3.95
C LEU A 714 -38.01 9.97 2.88
N THR A 715 -37.96 9.56 1.62
CA THR A 715 -38.48 10.35 0.51
C THR A 715 -40.01 10.27 0.45
N PRO A 716 -40.72 11.35 0.03
CA PRO A 716 -42.14 11.28 -0.27
C PRO A 716 -42.50 10.20 -1.31
N ALA A 717 -41.61 9.97 -2.30
CA ALA A 717 -41.74 8.90 -3.28
C ALA A 717 -41.76 7.50 -2.64
N PHE A 718 -40.85 7.22 -1.70
CA PHE A 718 -40.85 5.97 -0.95
C PHE A 718 -42.12 5.80 -0.10
N CYS A 719 -42.58 6.86 0.58
CA CYS A 719 -43.85 6.81 1.32
C CYS A 719 -45.06 6.54 0.42
N ARG A 720 -45.16 7.18 -0.75
CA ARG A 720 -46.20 6.84 -1.75
C ARG A 720 -46.08 5.39 -2.23
N SER A 721 -44.87 4.88 -2.38
CA SER A 721 -44.62 3.49 -2.80
C SER A 721 -45.16 2.49 -1.77
N LEU A 722 -44.88 2.68 -0.47
CA LEU A 722 -45.48 1.88 0.61
C LEU A 722 -47.03 1.90 0.58
N LEU A 723 -47.60 3.09 0.37
CA LEU A 723 -49.05 3.29 0.33
C LEU A 723 -49.73 2.64 -0.88
N ARG A 724 -49.05 2.59 -2.04
CA ARG A 724 -49.56 1.87 -3.22
C ARG A 724 -49.55 0.35 -3.00
N THR A 725 -48.52 -0.19 -2.34
CA THR A 725 -48.50 -1.61 -1.96
C THR A 725 -49.60 -1.97 -0.95
N ALA A 726 -49.97 -1.04 -0.06
CA ALA A 726 -51.08 -1.22 0.89
C ALA A 726 -52.48 -1.23 0.23
N ALA A 727 -52.61 -0.73 -1.00
CA ALA A 727 -53.90 -0.51 -1.66
C ALA A 727 -54.44 -1.72 -2.46
N GLY A 728 -53.67 -2.80 -2.62
CA GLY A 728 -54.09 -4.04 -3.29
C GLY A 728 -53.07 -4.57 -4.30
N GLY A 729 -53.01 -5.89 -4.44
CA GLY A 729 -52.03 -6.59 -5.29
C GLY A 729 -52.46 -6.76 -6.75
N GLN A 730 -52.46 -5.69 -7.55
CA GLN A 730 -52.45 -5.69 -9.02
C GLN A 730 -51.90 -4.33 -9.53
N PRO A 731 -51.14 -4.26 -10.63
CA PRO A 731 -50.52 -3.02 -11.10
C PRO A 731 -51.53 -2.12 -11.82
N TRP A 732 -51.99 -1.05 -11.16
CA TRP A 732 -52.74 0.02 -11.81
C TRP A 732 -51.84 0.83 -12.77
N HIS A 733 -51.83 0.44 -14.03
CA HIS A 733 -51.42 1.29 -15.15
C HIS A 733 -52.60 2.17 -15.60
N PRO A 734 -52.51 3.50 -15.53
CA PRO A 734 -53.33 4.38 -16.34
C PRO A 734 -52.67 4.48 -17.72
N LEU A 735 -53.32 3.94 -18.75
CA LEU A 735 -53.08 4.38 -20.13
C LEU A 735 -53.57 5.83 -20.27
N PRO A 736 -52.87 6.72 -21.00
CA PRO A 736 -53.32 8.09 -21.21
C PRO A 736 -54.41 8.13 -22.28
N GLU A 737 -55.67 8.00 -21.85
CA GLU A 737 -56.84 8.06 -22.72
C GLU A 737 -57.20 9.52 -23.06
N ALA A 738 -56.52 10.10 -24.06
CA ALA A 738 -56.70 11.50 -24.44
C ALA A 738 -56.51 11.83 -25.93
N GLU A 739 -56.54 10.86 -26.87
CA GLU A 739 -56.37 11.18 -28.31
C GLU A 739 -57.10 10.28 -29.33
N HIS A 740 -58.13 9.53 -28.92
CA HIS A 740 -58.93 8.68 -29.84
C HIS A 740 -60.44 9.01 -29.90
N ALA A 741 -60.83 10.21 -29.47
CA ALA A 741 -62.21 10.72 -29.57
C ALA A 741 -62.53 11.43 -30.91
N SER A 742 -61.80 11.13 -32.00
CA SER A 742 -61.94 11.82 -33.31
C SER A 742 -61.80 10.92 -34.55
N MET A 743 -62.26 9.66 -34.52
CA MET A 743 -62.44 8.90 -35.78
C MET A 743 -63.43 7.71 -35.75
N GLN A 744 -64.67 7.88 -35.28
CA GLN A 744 -65.72 6.88 -35.57
C GLN A 744 -67.20 7.33 -35.68
N PHE A 745 -67.53 8.62 -35.54
CA PHE A 745 -68.84 9.15 -35.98
C PHE A 745 -68.93 9.29 -37.51
N ALA A 746 -68.73 8.17 -38.23
CA ALA A 746 -68.69 8.14 -39.69
C ALA A 746 -69.08 6.77 -40.30
N ARG A 747 -69.83 5.91 -39.61
CA ARG A 747 -70.51 4.74 -40.24
C ARG A 747 -71.70 4.24 -39.45
N LEU A 748 -72.84 4.10 -40.14
CA LEU A 748 -74.13 3.55 -39.69
C LEU A 748 -74.76 4.34 -38.52
N GLY A 749 -75.79 5.12 -38.81
CA GLY A 749 -76.53 5.90 -37.82
C GLY A 749 -78.04 5.64 -37.86
N MET A 750 -78.72 6.16 -36.84
CA MET A 750 -80.13 6.56 -36.77
C MET A 750 -80.21 7.79 -35.87
#